data_AF-A0AAV9EDD0-F1
#
_entry.id   AF-A0AAV9EDD0-F1
#
_cell.length_a   1.000
_cell.length_b   1.000
_cell.length_c   1.000
_cell.angle_alpha   90.00
_cell.angle_beta   90.00
_cell.angle_gamma   90.00
#
_symmetry.space_group_name_H-M   'P 1'
#
loop_
_entity.id
_entity.type
_entity.pdbx_description
1 polymer ?
#
loop_
_entity_poly.entity_id
_entity_poly.type
_entity_poly.pdbx_seq_one_letter_code
_entity_poly.pdbx_strand_id
1 'polypeptide(L)'
;MFAEEEKMRVAVIGAGISGLAAAHVLLKAGGADIDVVLYEEERRLGGGAARIVTTIDGVDLDLAFMSFNHAIDSQVMDFMEGLEVNMKASDSSFSVSLPGGRGVRREWGTRSGLSGLFTRKRNAVDSYYWMVVREIIKFKDDVIRYFNEYENCFEVNLNETLGQFITSHGYSLSFQKAYLIPICASIWSCCFREGIMDFSAYYVLSFFRDHHLFQLFPWQKCHPVRWSSLHYVSKIQEELEKSRHCQIRTCCRVQSVASIDGVCRVTDSQGLQEDYDRCIVSVNAPDALKLLGEQATYEELRVLGAYQYVYSDTYLHRDRNFMPENPVAWSARNILGTTDNSMCLTYWLDALQVQNTENTSLPFLVTLNPPHAPQQNLLKWTTIHLIPSTAAAKASLDLDEIQGKRGIWFSGSYQGYGFCEDGLKAGIVAAHGLIGQNHANLSKSLAVFSFLESGTRLIVTRFLQHYISIGSLILLDGGSIFRFEGAKRKTSPKCILKVNNPQFYWKVATQADLGFADAYINGDISFIDKNEGLLNFFMIFIANRDAMLNNNRHESSKGWWTPLLSTAVVGSAKYFFQHILRHNSPTQARRNISRHYDLSNDMFSLFMDETMMYSAAIFKSENEPLSVAQQRKISLLIEKARIDSKHEVLEIGCGWGALAIEVVKQTGCKYTGITLSEEPLKFAEMKVKEAGLQDRITFILCDYRQLPTPKKYNRIISCEMIEAVGHEYMEEFFRSCEALLAEDGLLVLQFSSIPDERYDQYRRSSDFIKEYIFPGACLPCVSRVTSAMANASRLCVEHLENIGIHLYQTFECWRKQFMENQSKIQELGFDEKFIRTWEYYFVYCAAGYKSRTLENYQIVFSRPGNYDAFSDPYKSFPAA
;
A
#
# COMPACT_ATOMS: atom_id res chain seq x y z
N MET A 1 -39.05 -40.76 -3.48
CA MET A 1 -38.13 -40.87 -4.64
C MET A 1 -37.50 -39.50 -4.76
N PHE A 2 -36.39 -39.30 -4.04
CA PHE A 2 -35.60 -38.09 -4.18
C PHE A 2 -34.95 -38.18 -5.56
N ALA A 3 -35.16 -37.17 -6.42
CA ALA A 3 -34.35 -37.04 -7.62
C ALA A 3 -32.91 -36.87 -7.13
N GLU A 4 -32.02 -37.81 -7.47
CA GLU A 4 -30.58 -37.55 -7.38
C GLU A 4 -30.33 -36.31 -8.25
N GLU A 5 -29.81 -35.23 -7.65
CA GLU A 5 -29.32 -34.09 -8.43
C GLU A 5 -28.27 -34.64 -9.40
N GLU A 6 -28.55 -34.54 -10.70
CA GLU A 6 -27.73 -35.07 -11.77
C GLU A 6 -26.40 -34.28 -11.78
N LYS A 7 -25.30 -34.97 -11.45
CA LYS A 7 -23.98 -34.34 -11.30
C LYS A 7 -23.46 -33.87 -12.64
N MET A 8 -22.85 -32.69 -12.64
CA MET A 8 -22.30 -32.08 -13.84
C MET A 8 -20.98 -32.75 -14.23
N ARG A 9 -20.94 -33.38 -15.40
CA ARG A 9 -19.76 -34.09 -15.91
C ARG A 9 -18.96 -33.19 -16.84
N VAL A 10 -17.70 -32.93 -16.51
CA VAL A 10 -16.84 -31.99 -17.23
C VAL A 10 -15.60 -32.70 -17.77
N ALA A 11 -15.30 -32.53 -19.06
CA ALA A 11 -14.04 -32.99 -19.64
C ALA A 11 -13.01 -31.85 -19.69
N VAL A 12 -11.80 -32.12 -19.20
CA VAL A 12 -10.64 -31.24 -19.33
C VAL A 12 -9.65 -31.90 -20.28
N ILE A 13 -9.35 -31.25 -21.40
CA ILE A 13 -8.57 -31.85 -22.50
C ILE A 13 -7.19 -31.23 -22.55
N GLY A 14 -6.17 -32.02 -22.23
CA GLY A 14 -4.78 -31.60 -22.06
C GLY A 14 -4.46 -31.38 -20.58
N ALA A 15 -3.46 -32.10 -20.06
CA ALA A 15 -3.02 -32.00 -18.67
C ALA A 15 -1.73 -31.19 -18.52
N GLY A 16 -1.57 -30.13 -19.33
CA GLY A 16 -0.58 -29.08 -19.08
C GLY A 16 -0.91 -28.27 -17.81
N ILE A 17 -0.13 -27.22 -17.52
CA ILE A 17 -0.39 -26.39 -16.33
C ILE A 17 -1.80 -25.79 -16.30
N SER A 18 -2.33 -25.37 -17.45
CA SER A 18 -3.68 -24.82 -17.58
C SER A 18 -4.76 -25.86 -17.25
N GLY A 19 -4.66 -27.06 -17.82
CA GLY A 19 -5.64 -28.13 -17.57
C GLY A 19 -5.57 -28.68 -16.14
N LEU A 20 -4.36 -28.83 -15.58
CA LEU A 20 -4.19 -29.23 -14.18
C LEU A 20 -4.79 -28.20 -13.21
N ALA A 21 -4.57 -26.91 -13.47
CA ALA A 21 -5.16 -25.84 -12.67
C ALA A 21 -6.69 -25.84 -12.78
N ALA A 22 -7.22 -25.96 -13.99
CA ALA A 22 -8.66 -26.02 -14.22
C ALA A 22 -9.30 -27.21 -13.49
N ALA A 23 -8.73 -28.42 -13.62
CA ALA A 23 -9.21 -29.62 -12.95
C ALA A 23 -9.17 -29.49 -11.42
N HIS A 24 -8.09 -28.95 -10.86
CA HIS A 24 -7.97 -28.73 -9.42
C HIS A 24 -9.01 -27.72 -8.90
N VAL A 25 -9.19 -26.60 -9.60
CA VAL A 25 -10.17 -25.56 -9.21
C VAL A 25 -11.60 -26.09 -9.31
N LEU A 26 -11.94 -26.81 -10.38
CA LEU A 26 -13.28 -27.42 -10.55
C LEU A 26 -13.62 -28.34 -9.38
N LEU A 27 -12.68 -29.15 -8.91
CA LEU A 27 -12.91 -30.06 -7.77
C LEU A 27 -13.00 -29.33 -6.44
N LYS A 28 -12.18 -28.30 -6.20
CA LYS A 28 -12.23 -27.54 -4.94
C LYS A 28 -13.43 -26.61 -4.84
N ALA A 29 -13.78 -25.93 -5.93
CA ALA A 29 -14.86 -24.93 -5.95
C ALA A 29 -16.22 -25.55 -6.27
N GLY A 30 -16.26 -26.60 -7.10
CA GLY A 30 -17.48 -27.32 -7.48
C GLY A 30 -17.89 -28.45 -6.53
N GLY A 31 -17.02 -28.86 -5.61
CA GLY A 31 -17.35 -29.82 -4.55
C GLY A 31 -17.75 -31.21 -5.07
N ALA A 32 -18.79 -31.81 -4.48
CA ALA A 32 -19.26 -33.16 -4.81
C ALA A 32 -20.22 -33.22 -6.02
N ASP A 33 -20.51 -32.06 -6.62
CA ASP A 33 -21.56 -31.88 -7.63
C ASP A 33 -21.00 -31.87 -9.07
N ILE A 34 -19.67 -31.92 -9.21
CA ILE A 34 -18.96 -31.94 -10.50
C ILE A 34 -18.05 -33.16 -10.58
N ASP A 35 -18.21 -33.97 -11.63
CA ASP A 35 -17.29 -35.06 -11.96
C ASP A 35 -16.37 -34.64 -13.13
N VAL A 36 -15.05 -34.65 -12.89
CA VAL A 36 -14.04 -34.18 -13.84
C VAL A 36 -13.32 -35.35 -14.51
N VAL A 37 -13.26 -35.38 -15.84
CA VAL A 37 -12.42 -36.31 -16.60
C VAL A 37 -11.28 -35.56 -17.28
N LEU A 38 -10.06 -35.81 -16.84
CA LEU A 38 -8.85 -35.16 -17.36
C LEU A 38 -8.17 -36.07 -18.40
N TYR A 39 -8.07 -35.60 -19.64
CA TYR A 39 -7.44 -36.30 -20.76
C TYR A 39 -6.02 -35.82 -20.99
N GLU A 40 -5.08 -36.75 -21.16
CA GLU A 40 -3.69 -36.49 -21.50
C GLU A 40 -3.19 -37.47 -22.57
N GLU A 41 -2.59 -36.94 -23.65
CA GLU A 41 -2.02 -37.74 -24.74
C GLU A 41 -0.79 -38.52 -24.26
N GLU A 42 0.01 -37.94 -23.37
CA GLU A 42 1.22 -38.57 -22.86
C GLU A 42 0.96 -39.49 -21.65
N ARG A 43 1.99 -40.26 -21.28
CA ARG A 43 1.96 -41.10 -20.08
C ARG A 43 2.05 -40.29 -18.77
N ARG A 44 2.54 -39.05 -18.83
CA ARG A 44 2.76 -38.18 -17.68
C ARG A 44 1.97 -36.90 -17.83
N LEU A 45 1.48 -36.37 -16.72
CA LEU A 45 0.83 -35.06 -16.65
C LEU A 45 1.89 -33.94 -16.65
N GLY A 46 1.49 -32.71 -16.98
CA GLY A 46 2.31 -31.49 -16.96
C GLY A 46 2.79 -31.00 -18.33
N GLY A 47 2.47 -31.71 -19.41
CA GLY A 47 2.81 -31.32 -20.79
C GLY A 47 4.31 -31.05 -21.00
N GLY A 48 4.64 -30.03 -21.82
CA GLY A 48 6.01 -29.62 -22.10
C GLY A 48 6.86 -29.28 -20.86
N ALA A 49 6.23 -28.90 -19.75
CA ALA A 49 6.91 -28.59 -18.50
C ALA A 49 7.35 -29.83 -17.70
N ALA A 50 6.65 -30.96 -17.83
CA ALA A 50 7.04 -32.24 -17.21
C ALA A 50 7.95 -33.09 -18.11
N ARG A 51 8.09 -32.71 -19.39
CA ARG A 51 8.78 -33.50 -20.42
C ARG A 51 10.28 -33.62 -20.18
N ILE A 52 10.89 -32.80 -19.33
CA ILE A 52 12.35 -32.63 -19.31
C ILE A 52 12.92 -32.32 -17.91
N VAL A 53 12.52 -33.11 -16.91
CA VAL A 53 13.34 -33.27 -15.70
C VAL A 53 14.26 -34.46 -15.94
N THR A 54 15.57 -34.22 -15.93
CA THR A 54 16.59 -35.26 -16.13
C THR A 54 17.61 -35.24 -15.00
N THR A 55 18.00 -36.41 -14.53
CA THR A 55 19.07 -36.54 -13.55
C THR A 55 20.36 -36.84 -14.30
N ILE A 56 21.29 -35.87 -14.31
CA ILE A 56 22.61 -36.03 -14.94
C ILE A 56 23.65 -35.80 -13.85
N ASP A 57 24.61 -36.72 -13.73
CA ASP A 57 25.65 -36.70 -12.68
C ASP A 57 25.08 -36.59 -11.24
N GLY A 58 23.91 -37.18 -10.98
CA GLY A 58 23.24 -37.13 -9.67
C GLY A 58 22.54 -35.80 -9.36
N VAL A 59 22.41 -34.91 -10.35
CA VAL A 59 21.76 -33.61 -10.23
C VAL A 59 20.46 -33.61 -11.04
N ASP A 60 19.34 -33.32 -10.36
CA ASP A 60 18.04 -33.15 -11.02
C ASP A 60 17.99 -31.77 -11.69
N LEU A 61 17.91 -31.77 -13.01
CA LEU A 61 17.81 -30.56 -13.83
C LEU A 61 16.40 -30.41 -14.36
N ASP A 62 15.75 -29.32 -13.99
CA ASP A 62 14.43 -28.97 -14.50
C ASP A 62 14.56 -28.01 -15.70
N LEU A 63 14.41 -28.56 -16.89
CA LEU A 63 14.59 -27.84 -18.16
C LEU A 63 13.31 -27.13 -18.63
N ALA A 64 12.23 -27.23 -17.86
CA ALA A 64 11.09 -26.33 -18.00
C ALA A 64 11.48 -24.99 -17.34
N PHE A 65 11.90 -24.03 -18.15
CA PHE A 65 12.39 -22.73 -17.68
C PHE A 65 11.26 -21.94 -17.00
N MET A 66 11.15 -22.05 -15.68
CA MET A 66 10.15 -21.35 -14.87
C MET A 66 10.86 -20.43 -13.86
N SER A 67 10.79 -19.13 -14.11
CA SER A 67 11.17 -18.09 -13.16
C SER A 67 10.10 -17.00 -13.20
N PHE A 68 9.44 -16.74 -12.09
CA PHE A 68 8.34 -15.78 -11.96
C PHE A 68 8.69 -14.73 -10.91
N ASN A 69 8.19 -13.51 -11.07
CA ASN A 69 8.47 -12.41 -10.14
C ASN A 69 7.37 -12.34 -9.06
N HIS A 70 7.76 -12.32 -7.79
CA HIS A 70 6.88 -12.18 -6.62
C HIS A 70 5.84 -11.05 -6.73
N ALA A 71 6.16 -9.97 -7.46
CA ALA A 71 5.32 -8.78 -7.55
C ALA A 71 4.17 -8.88 -8.57
N ILE A 72 4.24 -9.81 -9.52
CA ILE A 72 3.35 -9.81 -10.70
C ILE A 72 2.14 -10.73 -10.46
N ASP A 73 2.32 -11.87 -9.77
CA ASP A 73 1.34 -12.95 -9.77
C ASP A 73 0.94 -13.49 -8.39
N SER A 74 0.23 -12.67 -7.60
CA SER A 74 -0.25 -13.10 -6.28
C SER A 74 -1.10 -14.38 -6.32
N GLN A 75 -1.89 -14.59 -7.38
CA GLN A 75 -2.72 -15.79 -7.53
C GLN A 75 -1.91 -17.06 -7.79
N VAL A 76 -0.83 -16.96 -8.59
CA VAL A 76 0.08 -18.09 -8.81
C VAL A 76 0.78 -18.45 -7.50
N MET A 77 1.17 -17.43 -6.71
CA MET A 77 1.75 -17.63 -5.39
C MET A 77 0.76 -18.28 -4.42
N ASP A 78 -0.46 -17.74 -4.30
CA ASP A 78 -1.50 -18.27 -3.43
C ASP A 78 -1.85 -19.73 -3.79
N PHE A 79 -1.92 -20.03 -5.08
CA PHE A 79 -2.15 -21.38 -5.59
C PHE A 79 -1.01 -22.34 -5.21
N MET A 80 0.25 -21.93 -5.40
CA MET A 80 1.42 -22.76 -5.09
C MET A 80 1.67 -22.92 -3.58
N GLU A 81 1.42 -21.88 -2.78
CA GLU A 81 1.41 -21.95 -1.32
C GLU A 81 0.31 -22.88 -0.83
N GLY A 82 -0.88 -22.82 -1.42
CA GLY A 82 -1.99 -23.72 -1.13
C GLY A 82 -1.72 -25.19 -1.45
N LEU A 83 -0.79 -25.48 -2.36
CA LEU A 83 -0.31 -26.83 -2.69
C LEU A 83 0.92 -27.26 -1.87
N GLU A 84 1.40 -26.41 -0.96
CA GLU A 84 2.61 -26.62 -0.13
C GLU A 84 3.87 -26.89 -0.97
N VAL A 85 3.98 -26.31 -2.16
CA VAL A 85 5.12 -26.52 -3.05
C VAL A 85 6.30 -25.64 -2.61
N ASN A 86 7.47 -26.26 -2.39
CA ASN A 86 8.67 -25.54 -1.96
C ASN A 86 9.19 -24.62 -3.08
N MET A 87 9.32 -23.34 -2.73
CA MET A 87 9.65 -22.24 -3.60
C MET A 87 11.08 -21.74 -3.31
N LYS A 88 11.94 -21.76 -4.33
CA LYS A 88 13.36 -21.36 -4.24
C LYS A 88 13.63 -20.07 -4.99
N ALA A 89 14.58 -19.27 -4.51
CA ALA A 89 15.08 -18.11 -5.24
C ALA A 89 15.77 -18.54 -6.55
N SER A 90 15.60 -17.75 -7.61
CA SER A 90 16.18 -17.90 -8.94
C SER A 90 16.83 -16.57 -9.38
N ASP A 91 17.72 -16.62 -10.37
CA ASP A 91 18.42 -15.48 -10.94
C ASP A 91 17.81 -15.14 -12.31
N SER A 92 17.29 -13.93 -12.51
CA SER A 92 16.74 -13.47 -13.80
C SER A 92 17.68 -12.56 -14.58
N SER A 93 18.96 -12.49 -14.19
CA SER A 93 19.95 -11.67 -14.88
C SER A 93 20.09 -12.05 -16.35
N PHE A 94 20.48 -11.08 -17.16
CA PHE A 94 20.75 -11.30 -18.58
C PHE A 94 22.08 -10.65 -18.98
N SER A 95 22.64 -11.13 -20.08
CA SER A 95 23.88 -10.62 -20.66
C SER A 95 23.82 -10.61 -22.18
N VAL A 96 24.60 -9.71 -22.76
CA VAL A 96 24.70 -9.53 -24.21
C VAL A 96 26.17 -9.46 -24.58
N SER A 97 26.59 -10.29 -25.53
CA SER A 97 27.93 -10.30 -26.11
C SER A 97 27.83 -10.19 -27.63
N LEU A 98 28.21 -9.05 -28.19
CA LEU A 98 28.13 -8.75 -29.63
C LEU A 98 29.53 -8.58 -30.23
N PRO A 99 29.73 -8.93 -31.52
CA PRO A 99 30.99 -8.64 -32.20
C PRO A 99 31.23 -7.12 -32.26
N GLY A 100 32.43 -6.69 -31.89
CA GLY A 100 32.87 -5.29 -31.94
C GLY A 100 34.00 -5.07 -32.95
N GLY A 101 34.57 -3.86 -32.95
CA GLY A 101 35.69 -3.52 -33.84
C GLY A 101 37.03 -4.12 -33.38
N ARG A 102 37.92 -4.42 -34.34
CA ARG A 102 39.28 -4.98 -34.12
C ARG A 102 39.31 -6.35 -33.41
N GLY A 103 38.35 -7.22 -33.70
CA GLY A 103 38.32 -8.60 -33.15
C GLY A 103 37.96 -8.70 -31.67
N VAL A 104 37.44 -7.61 -31.07
CA VAL A 104 37.06 -7.55 -29.67
C VAL A 104 35.54 -7.52 -29.54
N ARG A 105 34.95 -8.37 -28.69
CA ARG A 105 33.51 -8.38 -28.40
C ARG A 105 33.11 -7.26 -27.42
N ARG A 106 31.91 -6.72 -27.60
CA ARG A 106 31.24 -5.78 -26.68
C ARG A 106 30.32 -6.57 -25.77
N GLU A 107 30.63 -6.60 -24.48
CA GLU A 107 29.96 -7.45 -23.51
C GLU A 107 29.44 -6.65 -22.32
N TRP A 108 28.23 -6.97 -21.86
CA TRP A 108 27.67 -6.45 -20.62
C TRP A 108 26.69 -7.45 -20.02
N GLY A 109 26.52 -7.43 -18.71
CA GLY A 109 25.58 -8.30 -17.99
C GLY A 109 25.09 -7.67 -16.69
N THR A 110 23.90 -8.06 -16.26
CA THR A 110 23.25 -7.46 -15.08
C THR A 110 23.53 -8.19 -13.76
N ARG A 111 24.07 -9.41 -13.79
CA ARG A 111 24.31 -10.23 -12.59
C ARG A 111 25.34 -9.63 -11.63
N SER A 112 26.45 -9.12 -12.17
CA SER A 112 27.59 -8.62 -11.39
C SER A 112 27.51 -7.12 -11.08
N GLY A 113 26.31 -6.51 -11.11
CA GLY A 113 26.12 -5.08 -10.84
C GLY A 113 26.91 -4.17 -11.79
N LEU A 114 27.47 -3.08 -11.26
CA LEU A 114 28.25 -2.11 -12.06
C LEU A 114 29.48 -2.75 -12.73
N SER A 115 30.08 -3.78 -12.13
CA SER A 115 31.18 -4.54 -12.75
C SER A 115 30.73 -5.39 -13.95
N GLY A 116 29.46 -5.83 -13.96
CA GLY A 116 28.86 -6.54 -15.10
C GLY A 116 28.42 -5.59 -16.22
N LEU A 117 27.90 -4.41 -15.88
CA LEU A 117 27.54 -3.37 -16.86
C LEU A 117 28.78 -2.80 -17.56
N PHE A 118 29.85 -2.58 -16.80
CA PHE A 118 31.14 -2.12 -17.29
C PHE A 118 32.18 -3.23 -17.17
N THR A 119 31.95 -4.35 -17.86
CA THR A 119 32.88 -5.50 -17.97
C THR A 119 34.33 -5.08 -18.23
N ARG A 120 34.53 -3.92 -18.88
CA ARG A 120 35.79 -3.19 -19.00
C ARG A 120 35.64 -1.75 -18.48
N LYS A 121 36.55 -1.31 -17.60
CA LYS A 121 36.56 0.05 -17.01
C LYS A 121 36.58 1.20 -18.03
N ARG A 122 37.01 0.96 -19.28
CA ARG A 122 37.01 1.94 -20.38
C ARG A 122 35.62 2.19 -20.98
N ASN A 123 34.63 1.30 -20.76
CA ASN A 123 33.28 1.47 -21.29
C ASN A 123 32.50 2.60 -20.56
N ALA A 124 32.92 2.97 -19.34
CA ALA A 124 32.31 4.07 -18.58
C ALA A 124 32.53 5.45 -19.22
N VAL A 125 33.48 5.58 -20.15
CA VAL A 125 33.77 6.81 -20.91
C VAL A 125 33.41 6.69 -22.40
N ASP A 126 32.79 5.59 -22.81
CA ASP A 126 32.37 5.37 -24.20
C ASP A 126 31.03 6.07 -24.48
N SER A 127 31.02 7.00 -25.43
CA SER A 127 29.84 7.76 -25.84
C SER A 127 28.72 6.86 -26.38
N TYR A 128 29.08 5.71 -26.96
CA TYR A 128 28.12 4.71 -27.45
C TYR A 128 27.29 4.11 -26.30
N TYR A 129 27.92 3.77 -25.18
CA TYR A 129 27.23 3.17 -24.03
C TYR A 129 26.25 4.17 -23.39
N TRP A 130 26.68 5.41 -23.20
CA TRP A 130 25.82 6.45 -22.62
C TRP A 130 24.64 6.83 -23.53
N MET A 131 24.80 6.75 -24.84
CA MET A 131 23.69 6.92 -25.80
C MET A 131 22.63 5.83 -25.61
N VAL A 132 23.03 4.56 -25.57
CA VAL A 132 22.10 3.43 -25.34
C VAL A 132 21.41 3.55 -23.98
N VAL A 133 22.12 3.91 -22.91
CA VAL A 133 21.52 4.14 -21.58
C VAL A 133 20.48 5.26 -21.60
N ARG A 134 20.75 6.38 -22.28
CA ARG A 134 19.78 7.47 -22.44
C ARG A 134 18.53 7.02 -23.21
N GLU A 135 18.71 6.26 -24.29
CA GLU A 135 17.60 5.72 -25.07
C GLU A 135 16.78 4.69 -24.29
N ILE A 136 17.37 3.92 -23.38
CA ILE A 136 16.62 3.01 -22.48
C ILE A 136 15.74 3.80 -21.51
N ILE A 137 16.24 4.91 -20.96
CA ILE A 137 15.44 5.80 -20.10
C ILE A 137 14.28 6.41 -20.89
N LYS A 138 14.58 6.92 -22.10
CA LYS A 138 13.57 7.45 -23.01
C LYS A 138 12.51 6.40 -23.36
N PHE A 139 12.92 5.17 -23.66
CA PHE A 139 12.05 4.05 -23.98
C PHE A 139 11.06 3.75 -22.86
N LYS A 140 11.51 3.74 -21.60
CA LYS A 140 10.62 3.59 -20.46
C LYS A 140 9.55 4.69 -20.43
N ASP A 141 9.94 5.95 -20.57
CA ASP A 141 9.02 7.08 -20.48
C ASP A 141 8.01 7.09 -21.65
N ASP A 142 8.46 6.71 -22.85
CA ASP A 142 7.59 6.57 -24.03
C ASP A 142 6.60 5.39 -23.87
N VAL A 143 7.00 4.26 -23.26
CA VAL A 143 6.09 3.14 -22.96
C VAL A 143 5.00 3.54 -21.95
N ILE A 144 5.37 4.29 -20.91
CA ILE A 144 4.38 4.80 -19.95
C ILE A 144 3.40 5.74 -20.66
N ARG A 145 3.89 6.62 -21.53
CA ARG A 145 3.04 7.52 -22.32
C ARG A 145 2.09 6.74 -23.24
N TYR A 146 2.59 5.71 -23.92
CA TYR A 146 1.81 4.83 -24.78
C TYR A 146 0.58 4.25 -24.06
N PHE A 147 0.72 3.82 -22.81
CA PHE A 147 -0.42 3.29 -22.02
C PHE A 147 -1.29 4.36 -21.37
N ASN A 148 -0.73 5.52 -21.00
CA ASN A 148 -1.55 6.64 -20.52
C ASN A 148 -2.46 7.20 -21.62
N GLU A 149 -2.00 7.19 -22.87
CA GLU A 149 -2.83 7.53 -24.04
C GLU A 149 -3.85 6.42 -24.34
N TYR A 150 -3.48 5.15 -24.15
CA TYR A 150 -4.36 3.98 -24.26
C TYR A 150 -5.57 4.05 -23.30
N GLU A 151 -5.36 4.41 -22.03
CA GLU A 151 -6.46 4.50 -21.04
C GLU A 151 -7.44 5.65 -21.32
N ASN A 152 -7.07 6.62 -22.16
CA ASN A 152 -7.84 7.83 -22.44
C ASN A 152 -8.48 7.89 -23.85
N CYS A 153 -8.20 6.93 -24.75
CA CYS A 153 -8.71 6.91 -26.12
C CYS A 153 -9.58 5.68 -26.42
N PHE A 154 -10.72 5.89 -27.11
CA PHE A 154 -11.69 4.83 -27.46
C PHE A 154 -11.30 3.96 -28.67
N GLU A 155 -10.30 4.35 -29.47
CA GLU A 155 -9.83 3.57 -30.63
C GLU A 155 -8.35 3.23 -30.49
N VAL A 156 -8.06 2.00 -30.08
CA VAL A 156 -6.70 1.49 -29.91
C VAL A 156 -6.13 1.05 -31.26
N ASN A 157 -4.95 1.54 -31.64
CA ASN A 157 -4.23 1.02 -32.81
C ASN A 157 -3.40 -0.22 -32.45
N LEU A 158 -4.07 -1.39 -32.35
CA LEU A 158 -3.43 -2.69 -32.12
C LEU A 158 -2.63 -3.22 -33.33
N ASN A 159 -2.67 -2.50 -34.45
CA ASN A 159 -1.96 -2.88 -35.67
C ASN A 159 -0.52 -2.34 -35.71
N GLU A 160 -0.12 -1.51 -34.74
CA GLU A 160 1.25 -0.99 -34.69
C GLU A 160 2.26 -2.10 -34.36
N THR A 161 3.27 -2.26 -35.22
CA THR A 161 4.39 -3.16 -34.96
C THR A 161 5.47 -2.48 -34.12
N LEU A 162 6.30 -3.28 -33.44
CA LEU A 162 7.42 -2.78 -32.66
C LEU A 162 8.36 -1.93 -33.54
N GLY A 163 8.61 -2.34 -34.78
CA GLY A 163 9.43 -1.59 -35.73
C GLY A 163 8.84 -0.23 -36.09
N GLN A 164 7.52 -0.13 -36.22
CA GLN A 164 6.83 1.14 -36.46
C GLN A 164 6.97 2.07 -35.25
N PHE A 165 6.71 1.56 -34.04
CA PHE A 165 6.87 2.31 -32.79
C PHE A 165 8.30 2.84 -32.61
N ILE A 166 9.30 2.00 -32.86
CA ILE A 166 10.71 2.36 -32.73
C ILE A 166 11.13 3.42 -33.74
N THR A 167 10.60 3.34 -34.96
CA THR A 167 10.90 4.31 -36.03
C THR A 167 10.21 5.65 -35.77
N SER A 168 8.94 5.65 -35.36
CA SER A 168 8.16 6.87 -35.09
C SER A 168 8.75 7.70 -33.94
N HIS A 169 9.34 7.03 -32.95
CA HIS A 169 9.96 7.67 -31.80
C HIS A 169 11.46 7.96 -31.99
N GLY A 170 12.05 7.60 -33.14
CA GLY A 170 13.42 7.97 -33.50
C GLY A 170 14.51 7.29 -32.67
N TYR A 171 14.36 5.99 -32.37
CA TYR A 171 15.36 5.20 -31.64
C TYR A 171 16.52 4.74 -32.54
N SER A 172 17.75 4.85 -32.05
CA SER A 172 18.94 4.46 -32.81
C SER A 172 19.04 2.94 -33.05
N LEU A 173 19.69 2.57 -34.16
CA LEU A 173 20.03 1.17 -34.45
C LEU A 173 20.91 0.54 -33.36
N SER A 174 21.67 1.38 -32.64
CA SER A 174 22.54 0.94 -31.55
C SER A 174 21.74 0.47 -30.34
N PHE A 175 20.71 1.21 -29.93
CA PHE A 175 19.77 0.79 -28.88
C PHE A 175 19.02 -0.48 -29.27
N GLN A 176 18.53 -0.53 -30.51
CA GLN A 176 17.82 -1.70 -31.02
C GLN A 176 18.68 -2.96 -30.91
N LYS A 177 19.91 -2.93 -31.43
CA LYS A 177 20.82 -4.10 -31.44
C LYS A 177 21.43 -4.42 -30.07
N ALA A 178 21.70 -3.41 -29.25
CA ALA A 178 22.40 -3.61 -27.98
C ALA A 178 21.47 -3.96 -26.81
N TYR A 179 20.18 -3.61 -26.89
CA TYR A 179 19.23 -3.73 -25.78
C TYR A 179 17.91 -4.38 -26.18
N LEU A 180 17.15 -3.75 -27.08
CA LEU A 180 15.77 -4.14 -27.36
C LEU A 180 15.66 -5.53 -27.99
N ILE A 181 16.36 -5.75 -29.11
CA ILE A 181 16.37 -7.04 -29.83
C ILE A 181 16.86 -8.17 -28.91
N PRO A 182 18.02 -8.03 -28.21
CA PRO A 182 18.46 -9.05 -27.26
C PRO A 182 17.42 -9.37 -26.18
N ILE A 183 16.80 -8.36 -25.56
CA ILE A 183 15.81 -8.61 -24.51
C ILE A 183 14.60 -9.34 -25.07
N CYS A 184 14.03 -8.90 -26.20
CA CYS A 184 12.91 -9.59 -26.85
C CYS A 184 13.28 -11.03 -27.22
N ALA A 185 14.47 -11.26 -27.80
CA ALA A 185 14.95 -12.60 -28.11
C ALA A 185 15.07 -13.48 -26.86
N SER A 186 15.45 -12.91 -25.71
CA SER A 186 15.55 -13.65 -24.44
C SER A 186 14.22 -14.04 -23.82
N ILE A 187 13.16 -13.28 -24.11
CA ILE A 187 11.82 -13.45 -23.55
C ILE A 187 11.07 -14.48 -24.39
N TRP A 188 10.94 -14.21 -25.69
CA TRP A 188 10.17 -15.05 -26.60
C TRP A 188 10.99 -16.16 -27.25
N SER A 189 12.27 -16.29 -26.89
CA SER A 189 13.16 -17.37 -27.36
C SER A 189 13.30 -17.44 -28.89
N CYS A 190 13.08 -16.31 -29.57
CA CYS A 190 13.10 -16.18 -31.02
C CYS A 190 14.50 -15.84 -31.56
N CYS A 191 14.82 -16.34 -32.75
CA CYS A 191 16.03 -15.96 -33.48
C CYS A 191 15.82 -14.66 -34.29
N PHE A 192 16.90 -13.90 -34.54
CA PHE A 192 16.84 -12.64 -35.32
C PHE A 192 16.22 -12.79 -36.73
N ARG A 193 16.20 -14.00 -37.30
CA ARG A 193 15.55 -14.28 -38.59
C ARG A 193 14.01 -14.19 -38.55
N GLU A 194 13.39 -14.17 -37.38
CA GLU A 194 11.94 -14.30 -37.19
C GLU A 194 11.21 -12.96 -37.03
N GLY A 195 11.85 -11.83 -37.38
CA GLY A 195 11.15 -10.55 -37.48
C GLY A 195 10.68 -9.99 -36.13
N ILE A 196 11.56 -9.86 -35.13
CA ILE A 196 11.23 -9.23 -33.82
C ILE A 196 10.60 -7.84 -33.99
N MET A 197 10.99 -7.11 -35.04
CA MET A 197 10.40 -5.80 -35.36
C MET A 197 8.96 -5.88 -35.89
N ASP A 198 8.50 -7.06 -36.29
CA ASP A 198 7.13 -7.33 -36.74
C ASP A 198 6.22 -7.73 -35.58
N PHE A 199 6.75 -7.89 -34.37
CA PHE A 199 5.97 -8.14 -33.16
C PHE A 199 5.01 -6.98 -32.88
N SER A 200 3.91 -7.27 -32.19
CA SER A 200 2.98 -6.25 -31.73
C SER A 200 3.67 -5.30 -30.75
N ALA A 201 3.59 -3.99 -31.01
CA ALA A 201 4.04 -2.99 -30.06
C ALA A 201 3.29 -3.16 -28.73
N TYR A 202 1.96 -3.25 -28.77
CA TYR A 202 1.14 -3.45 -27.56
C TYR A 202 1.64 -4.62 -26.70
N TYR A 203 1.87 -5.78 -27.30
CA TYR A 203 2.26 -6.98 -26.55
C TYR A 203 3.66 -6.85 -25.92
N VAL A 204 4.64 -6.36 -26.70
CA VAL A 204 6.00 -6.16 -26.22
C VAL A 204 6.05 -5.07 -25.15
N LEU A 205 5.39 -3.94 -25.38
CA LEU A 205 5.38 -2.83 -24.44
C LEU A 205 4.63 -3.18 -23.14
N SER A 206 3.53 -3.94 -23.24
CA SER A 206 2.80 -4.44 -22.06
C SER A 206 3.69 -5.37 -21.23
N PHE A 207 4.43 -6.27 -21.88
CA PHE A 207 5.36 -7.14 -21.19
C PHE A 207 6.47 -6.35 -20.47
N PHE A 208 7.05 -5.33 -21.12
CA PHE A 208 8.07 -4.48 -20.49
C PHE A 208 7.53 -3.71 -19.29
N ARG A 209 6.28 -3.22 -19.37
CA ARG A 209 5.54 -2.56 -18.28
C ARG A 209 5.32 -3.51 -17.11
N ASP A 210 4.74 -4.67 -17.39
CA ASP A 210 4.27 -5.63 -16.40
C ASP A 210 5.44 -6.35 -15.71
N HIS A 211 6.56 -6.58 -16.42
CA HIS A 211 7.74 -7.30 -15.90
C HIS A 211 8.92 -6.40 -15.45
N HIS A 212 8.73 -5.07 -15.39
CA HIS A 212 9.72 -4.09 -14.91
C HIS A 212 11.10 -4.16 -15.61
N LEU A 213 11.12 -4.50 -16.90
CA LEU A 213 12.36 -4.73 -17.66
C LEU A 213 13.16 -3.47 -18.00
N PHE A 214 12.75 -2.30 -17.52
CA PHE A 214 13.45 -1.02 -17.76
C PHE A 214 14.66 -0.78 -16.84
N GLN A 215 14.93 -1.70 -15.91
CA GLN A 215 15.97 -1.53 -14.89
C GLN A 215 17.33 -2.06 -15.36
N LEU A 216 18.22 -1.15 -15.78
CA LEU A 216 19.60 -1.47 -16.12
C LEU A 216 20.48 -1.81 -14.91
N PHE A 217 20.10 -1.34 -13.72
CA PHE A 217 20.88 -1.51 -12.51
C PHE A 217 20.17 -2.48 -11.56
N PRO A 218 20.84 -3.54 -11.07
CA PRO A 218 20.22 -4.48 -10.14
C PRO A 218 20.10 -3.83 -8.76
N TRP A 219 18.95 -3.22 -8.48
CA TRP A 219 18.64 -2.70 -7.13
C TRP A 219 17.40 -3.34 -6.52
N GLN A 220 16.86 -4.37 -7.17
CA GLN A 220 15.79 -5.21 -6.63
C GLN A 220 16.36 -6.60 -6.32
N LYS A 221 16.46 -6.94 -5.04
CA LYS A 221 16.49 -8.35 -4.62
C LYS A 221 15.04 -8.87 -4.48
N CYS A 222 14.20 -8.62 -5.48
CA CYS A 222 13.07 -9.51 -5.70
C CYS A 222 13.65 -10.67 -6.47
N HIS A 223 14.09 -11.70 -5.75
CA HIS A 223 14.53 -12.91 -6.42
C HIS A 223 13.30 -13.51 -7.07
N PRO A 224 13.29 -13.69 -8.41
CA PRO A 224 12.28 -14.54 -9.02
C PRO A 224 12.27 -15.86 -8.25
N VAL A 225 11.08 -16.41 -8.05
CA VAL A 225 10.95 -17.69 -7.38
C VAL A 225 10.80 -18.76 -8.44
N ARG A 226 11.16 -19.98 -8.06
CA ARG A 226 11.03 -21.19 -8.86
C ARG A 226 10.45 -22.29 -7.97
N TRP A 227 9.54 -23.08 -8.53
CA TRP A 227 9.15 -24.37 -7.98
C TRP A 227 9.66 -25.49 -8.90
N SER A 228 9.71 -26.71 -8.37
CA SER A 228 9.97 -27.90 -9.20
C SER A 228 8.73 -28.21 -10.03
N SER A 229 8.87 -28.23 -11.37
CA SER A 229 7.79 -28.64 -12.29
C SER A 229 7.22 -30.00 -11.91
N LEU A 230 8.08 -30.94 -11.54
CA LEU A 230 7.69 -32.27 -11.13
C LEU A 230 6.90 -32.28 -9.82
N HIS A 231 7.26 -31.43 -8.87
CA HIS A 231 6.66 -31.42 -7.53
C HIS A 231 5.23 -30.85 -7.54
N TYR A 232 4.97 -29.76 -8.27
CA TYR A 232 3.60 -29.23 -8.34
C TYR A 232 2.68 -30.19 -9.10
N VAL A 233 3.17 -30.78 -10.20
CA VAL A 233 2.41 -31.78 -10.97
C VAL A 233 2.09 -32.99 -10.10
N SER A 234 3.05 -33.52 -9.33
CA SER A 234 2.81 -34.66 -8.45
C SER A 234 1.82 -34.33 -7.34
N LYS A 235 1.89 -33.13 -6.75
CA LYS A 235 0.95 -32.68 -5.72
C LYS A 235 -0.48 -32.58 -6.24
N ILE A 236 -0.65 -31.93 -7.41
CA ILE A 236 -1.97 -31.84 -8.04
C ILE A 236 -2.46 -33.24 -8.40
N GLN A 237 -1.62 -34.07 -9.02
CA GLN A 237 -1.98 -35.45 -9.37
C GLN A 237 -2.44 -36.25 -8.14
N GLU A 238 -1.71 -36.18 -7.02
CA GLU A 238 -2.10 -36.84 -5.77
C GLU A 238 -3.46 -36.37 -5.25
N GLU A 239 -3.76 -35.08 -5.33
CA GLU A 239 -5.06 -34.54 -4.92
C GLU A 239 -6.19 -34.95 -5.88
N LEU A 240 -5.93 -34.92 -7.19
CA LEU A 240 -6.88 -35.39 -8.20
C LEU A 240 -7.18 -36.89 -8.02
N GLU A 241 -6.17 -37.73 -7.83
CA GLU A 241 -6.33 -39.19 -7.64
C GLU A 241 -7.01 -39.56 -6.32
N LYS A 242 -6.85 -38.76 -5.26
CA LYS A 242 -7.56 -38.96 -3.97
C LYS A 242 -9.06 -38.65 -4.09
N SER A 243 -9.46 -37.80 -5.04
CA SER A 243 -10.85 -37.46 -5.25
C SER A 243 -11.60 -38.60 -5.93
N ARG A 244 -12.77 -38.96 -5.41
CA ARG A 244 -13.69 -39.89 -6.09
C ARG A 244 -14.40 -39.25 -7.29
N HIS A 245 -14.26 -37.94 -7.45
CA HIS A 245 -14.92 -37.12 -8.48
C HIS A 245 -13.97 -36.74 -9.62
N CYS A 246 -12.78 -37.34 -9.70
CA CYS A 246 -11.83 -37.11 -10.79
C CYS A 246 -11.37 -38.41 -11.43
N GLN A 247 -11.39 -38.48 -12.75
CA GLN A 247 -10.82 -39.57 -13.54
C GLN A 247 -9.70 -39.03 -14.43
N ILE A 248 -8.47 -39.50 -14.22
CA ILE A 248 -7.32 -39.14 -15.04
C ILE A 248 -7.10 -40.21 -16.12
N ARG A 249 -7.01 -39.80 -17.39
CA ARG A 249 -6.80 -40.66 -18.56
C ARG A 249 -5.53 -40.26 -19.30
N THR A 250 -4.43 -40.92 -18.97
CA THR A 250 -3.14 -40.79 -19.66
C THR A 250 -3.06 -41.72 -20.88
N CYS A 251 -2.14 -41.46 -21.81
CA CYS A 251 -2.03 -42.20 -23.08
C CYS A 251 -3.34 -42.20 -23.89
N CYS A 252 -4.18 -41.19 -23.67
CA CYS A 252 -5.52 -41.07 -24.25
C CYS A 252 -5.58 -39.76 -25.04
N ARG A 253 -5.16 -39.83 -26.30
CA ARG A 253 -5.20 -38.68 -27.20
C ARG A 253 -6.64 -38.42 -27.65
N VAL A 254 -7.16 -37.23 -27.38
CA VAL A 254 -8.44 -36.79 -27.96
C VAL A 254 -8.23 -36.46 -29.44
N GLN A 255 -9.11 -36.98 -30.31
CA GLN A 255 -9.10 -36.70 -31.74
C GLN A 255 -10.05 -35.56 -32.12
N SER A 256 -11.23 -35.50 -31.50
CA SER A 256 -12.21 -34.46 -31.81
C SER A 256 -13.09 -34.09 -30.62
N VAL A 257 -13.53 -32.84 -30.59
CA VAL A 257 -14.50 -32.27 -29.65
C VAL A 257 -15.62 -31.63 -30.45
N ALA A 258 -16.84 -32.11 -30.25
CA ALA A 258 -18.03 -31.61 -30.92
C ALA A 258 -19.06 -31.15 -29.89
N SER A 259 -19.75 -30.05 -30.13
CA SER A 259 -20.89 -29.66 -29.30
C SER A 259 -22.18 -29.91 -30.08
N ILE A 260 -22.97 -30.87 -29.59
CA ILE A 260 -24.20 -31.40 -30.19
C ILE A 260 -25.30 -31.24 -29.15
N ASP A 261 -26.37 -30.52 -29.49
CA ASP A 261 -27.54 -30.29 -28.61
C ASP A 261 -27.21 -29.75 -27.21
N GLY A 262 -26.12 -28.98 -27.09
CA GLY A 262 -25.69 -28.37 -25.82
C GLY A 262 -24.82 -29.27 -24.94
N VAL A 263 -24.48 -30.47 -25.42
CA VAL A 263 -23.59 -31.45 -24.78
C VAL A 263 -22.29 -31.55 -25.60
N CYS A 264 -21.17 -31.66 -24.91
CA CYS A 264 -19.85 -31.79 -25.52
C CYS A 264 -19.47 -33.27 -25.68
N ARG A 265 -19.40 -33.73 -26.92
CA ARG A 265 -18.95 -35.07 -27.29
C ARG A 265 -17.45 -35.08 -27.55
N VAL A 266 -16.72 -35.87 -26.78
CA VAL A 266 -15.27 -36.07 -26.89
C VAL A 266 -15.01 -37.44 -27.51
N THR A 267 -14.22 -37.49 -28.59
CA THR A 267 -13.81 -38.74 -29.25
C THR A 267 -12.31 -38.94 -29.06
N ASP A 268 -11.91 -40.10 -28.53
CA ASP A 268 -10.50 -40.45 -28.33
C ASP A 268 -9.87 -41.16 -29.54
N SER A 269 -8.56 -41.40 -29.48
CA SER A 269 -7.80 -42.07 -30.53
C SER A 269 -8.16 -43.53 -30.78
N GLN A 270 -8.92 -44.15 -29.88
CA GLN A 270 -9.43 -45.52 -30.02
C GLN A 270 -10.85 -45.54 -30.62
N GLY A 271 -11.42 -44.36 -30.89
CA GLY A 271 -12.77 -44.21 -31.43
C GLY A 271 -13.87 -44.26 -30.36
N LEU A 272 -13.52 -44.24 -29.07
CA LEU A 272 -14.49 -44.17 -27.99
C LEU A 272 -15.07 -42.75 -27.93
N GLN A 273 -16.39 -42.65 -27.91
CA GLN A 273 -17.13 -41.39 -27.79
C GLN A 273 -17.78 -41.30 -26.42
N GLU A 274 -17.56 -40.18 -25.75
CA GLU A 274 -18.20 -39.87 -24.47
C GLU A 274 -18.77 -38.47 -24.46
N ASP A 275 -19.94 -38.34 -23.81
CA ASP A 275 -20.68 -37.10 -23.70
C ASP A 275 -20.45 -36.46 -22.31
N TYR A 276 -20.31 -35.14 -22.32
CA TYR A 276 -20.02 -34.29 -21.17
C TYR A 276 -20.90 -33.04 -21.19
N ASP A 277 -21.34 -32.56 -20.04
CA ASP A 277 -22.15 -31.35 -19.95
C ASP A 277 -21.38 -30.13 -20.45
N ARG A 278 -20.08 -30.07 -20.13
CA ARG A 278 -19.17 -28.99 -20.52
C ARG A 278 -17.75 -29.50 -20.76
N CYS A 279 -16.97 -28.77 -21.55
CA CYS A 279 -15.57 -29.07 -21.83
C CYS A 279 -14.66 -27.87 -21.60
N ILE A 280 -13.46 -28.11 -21.07
CA ILE A 280 -12.35 -27.15 -21.06
C ILE A 280 -11.23 -27.70 -21.94
N VAL A 281 -10.97 -27.03 -23.05
CA VAL A 281 -9.89 -27.37 -24.00
C VAL A 281 -8.62 -26.62 -23.57
N SER A 282 -7.65 -27.38 -23.06
CA SER A 282 -6.42 -26.89 -22.41
C SER A 282 -5.15 -27.19 -23.23
N VAL A 283 -5.25 -27.07 -24.55
CA VAL A 283 -4.16 -27.31 -25.51
C VAL A 283 -3.79 -26.01 -26.24
N ASN A 284 -2.69 -25.99 -26.98
CA ASN A 284 -2.33 -24.82 -27.80
C ASN A 284 -3.44 -24.48 -28.81
N ALA A 285 -3.63 -23.20 -29.13
CA ALA A 285 -4.72 -22.74 -29.98
C ALA A 285 -4.84 -23.47 -31.36
N PRO A 286 -3.74 -23.78 -32.09
CA PRO A 286 -3.84 -24.55 -33.34
C PRO A 286 -4.27 -25.99 -33.13
N ASP A 287 -3.92 -26.59 -31.99
CA ASP A 287 -4.34 -27.94 -31.64
C ASP A 287 -5.81 -27.95 -31.18
N ALA A 288 -6.27 -26.90 -30.51
CA ALA A 288 -7.69 -26.71 -30.21
C ALA A 288 -8.52 -26.62 -31.51
N LEU A 289 -8.06 -25.89 -32.52
CA LEU A 289 -8.73 -25.86 -33.83
C LEU A 289 -8.75 -27.22 -34.53
N LYS A 290 -7.67 -28.01 -34.44
CA LYS A 290 -7.66 -29.38 -34.98
C LYS A 290 -8.68 -30.27 -34.27
N LEU A 291 -8.86 -30.11 -32.96
CA LEU A 291 -9.85 -30.87 -32.18
C LEU A 291 -11.29 -30.48 -32.55
N LEU A 292 -11.56 -29.19 -32.83
CA LEU A 292 -12.88 -28.73 -33.25
C LEU A 292 -13.21 -29.16 -34.70
N GLY A 293 -12.20 -29.26 -35.57
CA GLY A 293 -12.35 -29.69 -36.96
C GLY A 293 -13.35 -28.81 -37.73
N GLU A 294 -14.22 -29.44 -38.53
CA GLU A 294 -15.25 -28.76 -39.32
C GLU A 294 -16.33 -28.07 -38.48
N GLN A 295 -16.41 -28.35 -37.17
CA GLN A 295 -17.40 -27.74 -36.28
C GLN A 295 -16.94 -26.42 -35.65
N ALA A 296 -15.72 -25.98 -35.95
CA ALA A 296 -15.20 -24.69 -35.50
C ALA A 296 -16.04 -23.54 -36.09
N THR A 297 -16.55 -22.68 -35.23
CA THR A 297 -17.28 -21.48 -35.62
C THR A 297 -16.37 -20.43 -36.24
N TYR A 298 -16.97 -19.46 -36.93
CA TYR A 298 -16.22 -18.34 -37.51
C TYR A 298 -15.40 -17.58 -36.45
N GLU A 299 -15.97 -17.31 -35.27
CA GLU A 299 -15.26 -16.62 -34.20
C GLU A 299 -14.13 -17.47 -33.60
N GLU A 300 -14.34 -18.77 -33.41
CA GLU A 300 -13.28 -19.68 -32.94
C GLU A 300 -12.11 -19.74 -33.93
N LEU A 301 -12.40 -19.84 -35.24
CA LEU A 301 -11.37 -19.80 -36.30
C LEU A 301 -10.60 -18.47 -36.31
N ARG A 302 -11.31 -17.35 -36.15
CA ARG A 302 -10.73 -16.00 -36.15
C ARG A 302 -9.83 -15.78 -34.93
N VAL A 303 -10.31 -16.13 -33.74
CA VAL A 303 -9.60 -15.89 -32.47
C VAL A 303 -8.47 -16.90 -32.28
N LEU A 304 -8.74 -18.20 -32.34
CA LEU A 304 -7.72 -19.22 -32.11
C LEU A 304 -6.70 -19.32 -33.26
N GLY A 305 -7.13 -19.00 -34.49
CA GLY A 305 -6.26 -19.02 -35.68
C GLY A 305 -5.26 -17.86 -35.74
N ALA A 306 -5.42 -16.83 -34.90
CA ALA A 306 -4.53 -15.68 -34.82
C ALA A 306 -3.20 -15.99 -34.10
N TYR A 307 -3.17 -17.03 -33.26
CA TYR A 307 -2.00 -17.40 -32.48
C TYR A 307 -1.04 -18.28 -33.28
N GLN A 308 0.18 -17.79 -33.48
CA GLN A 308 1.23 -18.46 -34.25
C GLN A 308 2.35 -18.94 -33.33
N TYR A 309 3.00 -20.03 -33.70
CA TYR A 309 4.04 -20.67 -32.90
C TYR A 309 5.28 -20.97 -33.74
N VAL A 310 6.46 -20.86 -33.12
CA VAL A 310 7.76 -21.23 -33.70
C VAL A 310 8.30 -22.45 -32.98
N TYR A 311 8.92 -23.35 -33.74
CA TYR A 311 9.61 -24.53 -33.24
C TYR A 311 11.12 -24.26 -33.22
N SER A 312 11.74 -24.45 -32.06
CA SER A 312 13.17 -24.21 -31.84
C SER A 312 13.87 -25.48 -31.36
N ASP A 313 14.98 -25.82 -32.01
CA ASP A 313 15.86 -26.90 -31.58
C ASP A 313 16.61 -26.45 -30.32
N THR A 314 16.48 -27.22 -29.24
CA THR A 314 17.04 -26.91 -27.92
C THR A 314 18.03 -27.98 -27.50
N TYR A 315 19.19 -27.57 -26.99
CA TYR A 315 20.28 -28.47 -26.62
C TYR A 315 20.72 -28.23 -25.18
N LEU A 316 20.78 -29.28 -24.36
CA LEU A 316 21.48 -29.29 -23.07
C LEU A 316 22.93 -29.72 -23.31
N HIS A 317 23.91 -28.94 -22.85
CA HIS A 317 25.33 -29.22 -23.07
C HIS A 317 26.22 -28.57 -21.99
N ARG A 318 27.54 -28.77 -22.13
CA ARG A 318 28.59 -28.17 -21.27
C ARG A 318 29.56 -27.26 -22.03
N ASP A 319 29.34 -27.05 -23.32
CA ASP A 319 30.14 -26.19 -24.20
C ASP A 319 30.10 -24.70 -23.79
N ARG A 320 31.23 -24.17 -23.33
CA ARG A 320 31.39 -22.77 -22.90
C ARG A 320 31.48 -21.78 -24.08
N ASN A 321 31.62 -22.25 -25.31
CA ASN A 321 31.73 -21.38 -26.49
C ASN A 321 30.44 -20.58 -26.76
N PHE A 322 29.32 -21.00 -26.16
CA PHE A 322 28.03 -20.30 -26.23
C PHE A 322 27.81 -19.29 -25.10
N MET A 323 28.84 -19.01 -24.29
CA MET A 323 28.82 -18.03 -23.20
C MET A 323 29.67 -16.78 -23.55
N PRO A 324 29.46 -15.63 -22.88
CA PRO A 324 30.34 -14.47 -23.03
C PRO A 324 31.81 -14.80 -22.74
N GLU A 325 32.74 -14.17 -23.46
CA GLU A 325 34.19 -14.37 -23.30
C GLU A 325 34.64 -13.97 -21.90
N ASN A 326 34.08 -12.89 -21.34
CA ASN A 326 34.35 -12.46 -19.98
C ASN A 326 33.38 -13.12 -18.99
N PRO A 327 33.87 -13.96 -18.04
CA PRO A 327 33.04 -14.58 -17.01
C PRO A 327 32.29 -13.59 -16.11
N VAL A 328 32.78 -12.36 -15.96
CA VAL A 328 32.10 -11.31 -15.18
C VAL A 328 30.75 -10.92 -15.80
N ALA A 329 30.61 -11.10 -17.12
CA ALA A 329 29.39 -10.85 -17.86
C ALA A 329 28.41 -12.03 -17.82
N TRP A 330 28.79 -13.18 -17.27
CA TRP A 330 27.90 -14.34 -17.23
C TRP A 330 26.68 -14.04 -16.37
N SER A 331 25.52 -14.26 -16.97
CA SER A 331 24.20 -14.06 -16.37
C SER A 331 23.39 -15.34 -16.51
N ALA A 332 22.20 -15.39 -15.91
CA ALA A 332 21.28 -16.51 -16.05
C ALA A 332 20.84 -16.74 -17.51
N ARG A 333 20.67 -15.65 -18.28
CA ARG A 333 20.38 -15.65 -19.72
C ARG A 333 21.51 -14.95 -20.47
N ASN A 334 22.09 -15.59 -21.49
CA ASN A 334 23.24 -15.05 -22.21
C ASN A 334 22.97 -15.04 -23.70
N ILE A 335 23.15 -13.88 -24.32
CA ILE A 335 22.89 -13.68 -25.74
C ILE A 335 24.20 -13.45 -26.46
N LEU A 336 24.50 -14.33 -27.40
CA LEU A 336 25.72 -14.28 -28.20
C LEU A 336 25.36 -13.90 -29.63
N GLY A 337 25.81 -12.73 -30.09
CA GLY A 337 25.70 -12.33 -31.49
C GLY A 337 26.82 -12.91 -32.34
N THR A 338 26.53 -13.37 -33.54
CA THR A 338 27.54 -13.84 -34.51
C THR A 338 27.79 -12.78 -35.58
N THR A 339 28.85 -12.96 -36.36
CA THR A 339 29.28 -11.99 -37.39
C THR A 339 28.28 -11.84 -38.56
N ASP A 340 27.39 -12.82 -38.73
CA ASP A 340 26.28 -12.80 -39.71
C ASP A 340 25.00 -12.15 -39.15
N ASN A 341 25.08 -11.43 -38.03
CA ASN A 341 23.95 -10.86 -37.29
C ASN A 341 22.93 -11.89 -36.78
N SER A 342 23.24 -13.19 -36.75
CA SER A 342 22.42 -14.13 -35.98
C SER A 342 22.71 -13.99 -34.47
N MET A 343 21.74 -14.35 -33.64
CA MET A 343 21.89 -14.32 -32.19
C MET A 343 21.48 -15.68 -31.64
N CYS A 344 22.25 -16.14 -30.66
CA CYS A 344 22.08 -17.41 -29.99
C CYS A 344 21.82 -17.16 -28.50
N LEU A 345 20.79 -17.81 -27.95
CA LEU A 345 20.38 -17.66 -26.55
C LEU A 345 20.79 -18.88 -25.74
N THR A 346 21.53 -18.65 -24.67
CA THR A 346 22.06 -19.67 -23.75
C THR A 346 21.60 -19.40 -22.31
N TYR A 347 20.88 -20.34 -21.73
CA TYR A 347 20.52 -20.36 -20.32
C TYR A 347 21.61 -21.05 -19.49
N TRP A 348 22.03 -20.40 -18.41
CA TRP A 348 22.95 -20.98 -17.44
C TRP A 348 22.18 -21.56 -16.25
N LEU A 349 22.05 -22.90 -16.23
CA LEU A 349 21.19 -23.59 -15.28
C LEU A 349 21.69 -23.48 -13.84
N ASP A 350 23.00 -23.47 -13.61
CA ASP A 350 23.54 -23.38 -12.24
C ASP A 350 23.12 -22.06 -11.55
N ALA A 351 23.08 -20.96 -12.32
CA ALA A 351 22.58 -19.68 -11.84
C ALA A 351 21.05 -19.65 -11.69
N LEU A 352 20.32 -20.26 -12.63
CA LEU A 352 18.85 -20.30 -12.63
C LEU A 352 18.25 -21.20 -11.54
N GLN A 353 18.90 -22.32 -11.22
CA GLN A 353 18.40 -23.33 -10.28
C GLN A 353 19.04 -23.23 -8.89
N VAL A 354 19.99 -22.29 -8.69
CA VAL A 354 20.73 -22.06 -7.43
C VAL A 354 21.19 -23.39 -6.83
N GLN A 355 21.83 -24.20 -7.66
CA GLN A 355 22.49 -25.41 -7.20
C GLN A 355 23.91 -25.02 -6.79
N ASN A 356 24.26 -25.18 -5.51
CA ASN A 356 25.67 -25.17 -5.10
C ASN A 356 26.31 -26.46 -5.61
N THR A 357 26.57 -26.52 -6.91
CA THR A 357 27.36 -27.57 -7.55
C THR A 357 28.84 -27.33 -7.24
N GLU A 358 29.22 -27.38 -5.96
CA GLU A 358 30.63 -27.43 -5.54
C GLU A 358 31.33 -28.71 -6.05
N ASN A 359 30.59 -29.67 -6.62
CA ASN A 359 31.05 -30.99 -7.04
C ASN A 359 31.07 -31.27 -8.56
N THR A 360 30.68 -30.35 -9.44
CA THR A 360 30.78 -30.56 -10.91
C THR A 360 31.74 -29.56 -11.56
N SER A 361 32.77 -30.03 -12.26
CA SER A 361 33.82 -29.19 -12.86
C SER A 361 33.38 -28.39 -14.10
N LEU A 362 32.16 -28.57 -14.61
CA LEU A 362 31.65 -27.95 -15.84
C LEU A 362 30.19 -27.45 -15.66
N PRO A 363 29.82 -26.28 -16.21
CA PRO A 363 28.50 -25.69 -16.04
C PRO A 363 27.44 -26.38 -16.91
N PHE A 364 26.19 -26.43 -16.43
CA PHE A 364 25.06 -26.90 -17.24
C PHE A 364 24.45 -25.74 -18.03
N LEU A 365 24.42 -25.89 -19.36
CA LEU A 365 23.98 -24.86 -20.29
C LEU A 365 22.88 -25.40 -21.20
N VAL A 366 21.86 -24.57 -21.47
CA VAL A 366 20.84 -24.88 -22.48
C VAL A 366 20.83 -23.80 -23.54
N THR A 367 21.02 -24.21 -24.78
CA THR A 367 21.11 -23.29 -25.92
C THR A 367 20.00 -23.56 -26.93
N LEU A 368 19.35 -22.48 -27.36
CA LEU A 368 18.29 -22.49 -28.36
C LEU A 368 18.85 -22.12 -29.73
N ASN A 369 18.50 -22.92 -30.74
CA ASN A 369 18.88 -22.75 -32.14
C ASN A 369 20.36 -22.36 -32.34
N PRO A 370 21.32 -23.13 -31.81
CA PRO A 370 22.71 -22.77 -31.93
C PRO A 370 23.16 -22.79 -33.40
N PRO A 371 24.02 -21.85 -33.83
CA PRO A 371 24.51 -21.79 -35.22
C PRO A 371 25.30 -23.04 -35.65
N HIS A 372 25.81 -23.80 -34.68
CA HIS A 372 26.43 -25.10 -34.87
C HIS A 372 26.12 -25.99 -33.65
N ALA A 373 26.16 -27.31 -33.82
CA ALA A 373 25.89 -28.24 -32.72
C ALA A 373 26.96 -28.11 -31.60
N PRO A 374 26.57 -28.07 -30.32
CA PRO A 374 27.53 -27.94 -29.22
C PRO A 374 28.47 -29.14 -29.07
N GLN A 375 29.74 -28.87 -28.75
CA GLN A 375 30.71 -29.92 -28.41
C GLN A 375 30.41 -30.36 -26.96
N GLN A 376 29.91 -31.58 -26.73
CA GLN A 376 29.34 -32.10 -25.47
C GLN A 376 27.83 -31.89 -25.29
N ASN A 377 27.05 -32.23 -26.32
CA ASN A 377 25.60 -32.35 -26.23
C ASN A 377 25.18 -33.52 -25.32
N LEU A 378 24.29 -33.26 -24.37
CA LEU A 378 23.72 -34.21 -23.43
C LEU A 378 22.28 -34.61 -23.83
N LEU A 379 21.47 -33.66 -24.28
CA LEU A 379 20.08 -33.88 -24.67
C LEU A 379 19.65 -32.88 -25.75
N LYS A 380 18.89 -33.34 -26.76
CA LYS A 380 18.25 -32.49 -27.77
C LYS A 380 16.74 -32.70 -27.75
N TRP A 381 15.99 -31.60 -27.81
CA TRP A 381 14.54 -31.61 -28.00
C TRP A 381 14.07 -30.39 -28.80
N THR A 382 12.78 -30.35 -29.15
CA THR A 382 12.17 -29.20 -29.82
C THR A 382 11.26 -28.47 -28.84
N THR A 383 11.48 -27.17 -28.66
CA THR A 383 10.65 -26.27 -27.84
C THR A 383 9.73 -25.47 -28.75
N ILE A 384 8.52 -25.17 -28.27
CA ILE A 384 7.52 -24.40 -29.00
C ILE A 384 7.34 -23.06 -28.28
N HIS A 385 7.37 -21.96 -29.04
CA HIS A 385 7.22 -20.60 -28.51
C HIS A 385 6.11 -19.84 -29.23
N LEU A 386 5.33 -19.05 -28.50
CA LEU A 386 4.29 -18.20 -29.05
C LEU A 386 4.91 -16.95 -29.70
N ILE A 387 4.43 -16.60 -30.89
CA ILE A 387 4.79 -15.35 -31.57
C ILE A 387 3.86 -14.22 -31.10
N PRO A 388 4.39 -13.12 -30.55
CA PRO A 388 3.57 -11.99 -30.10
C PRO A 388 3.16 -11.10 -31.29
N SER A 389 2.32 -11.62 -32.18
CA SER A 389 1.86 -10.92 -33.38
C SER A 389 0.76 -9.89 -33.06
N THR A 390 0.54 -8.92 -33.96
CA THR A 390 -0.59 -7.98 -33.86
C THR A 390 -1.94 -8.70 -33.92
N ALA A 391 -2.02 -9.80 -34.69
CA ALA A 391 -3.18 -10.66 -34.73
C ALA A 391 -3.46 -11.33 -33.36
N ALA A 392 -2.41 -11.86 -32.70
CA ALA A 392 -2.54 -12.46 -31.37
C ALA A 392 -2.95 -11.42 -30.32
N ALA A 393 -2.39 -10.20 -30.37
CA ALA A 393 -2.79 -9.11 -29.49
C ALA A 393 -4.28 -8.77 -29.62
N LYS A 394 -4.79 -8.65 -30.85
CA LYS A 394 -6.22 -8.42 -31.09
C LYS A 394 -7.08 -9.59 -30.61
N ALA A 395 -6.69 -10.82 -30.94
CA ALA A 395 -7.41 -12.03 -30.53
C ALA A 395 -7.50 -12.18 -29.01
N SER A 396 -6.51 -11.67 -28.25
CA SER A 396 -6.53 -11.70 -26.78
C SER A 396 -7.68 -10.89 -26.17
N LEU A 397 -8.07 -9.78 -26.81
CA LEU A 397 -9.20 -8.96 -26.37
C LEU A 397 -10.56 -9.57 -26.76
N ASP A 398 -10.58 -10.37 -27.82
CA ASP A 398 -11.77 -11.01 -28.36
C ASP A 398 -12.01 -12.41 -27.75
N LEU A 399 -11.18 -12.85 -26.78
CA LEU A 399 -11.29 -14.18 -26.16
C LEU A 399 -12.65 -14.42 -25.50
N ASP A 400 -13.25 -13.40 -24.89
CA ASP A 400 -14.56 -13.51 -24.23
C ASP A 400 -15.70 -13.83 -25.21
N GLU A 401 -15.51 -13.56 -26.51
CA GLU A 401 -16.52 -13.87 -27.53
C GLU A 401 -16.71 -15.38 -27.71
N ILE A 402 -15.66 -16.18 -27.45
CA ILE A 402 -15.67 -17.65 -27.63
C ILE A 402 -15.81 -18.41 -26.31
N GLN A 403 -15.51 -17.80 -25.15
CA GLN A 403 -15.53 -18.49 -23.86
C GLN A 403 -16.94 -18.94 -23.44
N GLY A 404 -17.09 -20.22 -23.12
CA GLY A 404 -18.34 -20.83 -22.65
C GLY A 404 -19.42 -20.95 -23.72
N LYS A 405 -19.15 -20.52 -24.97
CA LYS A 405 -20.09 -20.70 -26.07
C LYS A 405 -20.25 -22.19 -26.36
N ARG A 406 -21.49 -22.63 -26.55
CA ARG A 406 -21.84 -24.03 -26.84
C ARG A 406 -21.32 -25.03 -25.79
N GLY A 407 -21.00 -24.57 -24.57
CA GLY A 407 -20.49 -25.41 -23.48
C GLY A 407 -18.99 -25.70 -23.52
N ILE A 408 -18.20 -24.96 -24.31
CA ILE A 408 -16.76 -25.13 -24.43
C ILE A 408 -16.02 -23.90 -23.90
N TRP A 409 -15.02 -24.10 -23.04
CA TRP A 409 -14.06 -23.09 -22.62
C TRP A 409 -12.69 -23.45 -23.16
N PHE A 410 -11.89 -22.42 -23.42
CA PHE A 410 -10.52 -22.56 -23.88
C PHE A 410 -9.58 -22.05 -22.80
N SER A 411 -8.48 -22.76 -22.54
CA SER A 411 -7.46 -22.32 -21.61
C SER A 411 -6.06 -22.64 -22.12
N GLY A 412 -5.14 -21.69 -22.03
CA GLY A 412 -3.78 -21.91 -22.50
C GLY A 412 -2.91 -20.69 -22.29
N SER A 413 -1.59 -20.89 -22.33
CA SER A 413 -0.63 -19.80 -22.11
C SER A 413 -0.73 -18.68 -23.15
N TYR A 414 -1.34 -18.95 -24.31
CA TYR A 414 -1.60 -17.96 -25.36
C TYR A 414 -2.58 -16.85 -24.96
N GLN A 415 -3.31 -17.00 -23.84
CA GLN A 415 -4.21 -15.95 -23.33
C GLN A 415 -3.46 -14.84 -22.56
N GLY A 416 -2.19 -15.06 -22.23
CA GLY A 416 -1.29 -14.04 -21.70
C GLY A 416 -0.08 -13.88 -22.61
N TYR A 417 1.13 -13.94 -22.08
CA TYR A 417 2.41 -13.76 -22.79
C TYR A 417 3.06 -15.05 -23.32
N GLY A 418 2.41 -16.20 -23.13
CA GLY A 418 2.94 -17.52 -23.52
C GLY A 418 3.73 -18.23 -22.41
N PHE A 419 3.74 -17.70 -21.18
CA PHE A 419 4.44 -18.30 -20.04
C PHE A 419 3.56 -19.26 -19.23
N CYS A 420 4.20 -19.97 -18.30
CA CYS A 420 3.55 -20.94 -17.43
C CYS A 420 2.48 -20.30 -16.53
N GLU A 421 2.76 -19.09 -16.03
CA GLU A 421 1.85 -18.27 -15.21
C GLU A 421 0.57 -17.91 -15.97
N ASP A 422 0.67 -17.58 -17.26
CA ASP A 422 -0.46 -17.29 -18.12
C ASP A 422 -1.33 -18.53 -18.30
N GLY A 423 -0.69 -19.70 -18.46
CA GLY A 423 -1.38 -20.98 -18.54
C GLY A 423 -2.15 -21.30 -17.25
N LEU A 424 -1.52 -21.11 -16.08
CA LEU A 424 -2.17 -21.31 -14.79
C LEU A 424 -3.40 -20.40 -14.64
N LYS A 425 -3.23 -19.09 -14.88
CA LYS A 425 -4.31 -18.10 -14.80
C LYS A 425 -5.46 -18.45 -15.75
N ALA A 426 -5.16 -18.78 -17.00
CA ALA A 426 -6.17 -19.17 -17.99
C ALA A 426 -6.98 -20.39 -17.53
N GLY A 427 -6.32 -21.38 -16.91
CA GLY A 427 -6.98 -22.56 -16.35
C GLY A 427 -7.94 -22.21 -15.20
N ILE A 428 -7.49 -21.37 -14.26
CA ILE A 428 -8.32 -20.91 -13.14
C ILE A 428 -9.53 -20.11 -13.64
N VAL A 429 -9.32 -19.19 -14.58
CA VAL A 429 -10.38 -18.35 -15.16
C VAL A 429 -11.41 -19.19 -15.91
N ALA A 430 -10.97 -20.16 -16.72
CA ALA A 430 -11.86 -21.06 -17.43
C ALA A 430 -12.71 -21.91 -16.46
N ALA A 431 -12.11 -22.43 -15.39
CA ALA A 431 -12.84 -23.21 -14.37
C ALA A 431 -13.89 -22.36 -13.63
N HIS A 432 -13.54 -21.15 -13.20
CA HIS A 432 -14.48 -20.23 -12.54
C HIS A 432 -15.60 -19.77 -13.48
N GLY A 433 -15.27 -19.48 -14.74
CA GLY A 433 -16.24 -19.14 -15.77
C GLY A 433 -17.24 -20.27 -16.05
N LEU A 434 -16.79 -21.53 -15.98
CA LEU A 434 -17.64 -22.71 -16.14
C LEU A 434 -18.65 -22.86 -14.99
N ILE A 435 -18.24 -22.60 -13.74
CA ILE A 435 -19.09 -22.71 -12.55
C ILE A 435 -19.93 -21.45 -12.25
N GLY A 436 -19.88 -20.43 -13.13
CA GLY A 436 -20.68 -19.21 -13.00
C GLY A 436 -20.24 -18.24 -11.89
N GLN A 437 -18.99 -18.33 -11.42
CA GLN A 437 -18.44 -17.41 -10.44
C GLN A 437 -17.80 -16.20 -11.15
N ASN A 438 -18.32 -15.00 -10.89
CA ASN A 438 -17.75 -13.76 -11.43
C ASN A 438 -16.37 -13.49 -10.81
N HIS A 439 -15.32 -13.64 -11.60
CA HIS A 439 -14.00 -13.16 -11.24
C HIS A 439 -13.86 -11.70 -11.68
N ALA A 440 -13.41 -10.83 -10.78
CA ALA A 440 -13.10 -9.45 -11.12
C ALA A 440 -11.99 -9.40 -12.19
N ASN A 441 -12.20 -8.62 -13.26
CA ASN A 441 -11.24 -8.38 -14.34
C ASN A 441 -9.81 -8.23 -13.81
N LEU A 442 -8.93 -9.14 -14.24
CA LEU A 442 -7.51 -9.16 -13.90
C LEU A 442 -6.75 -8.17 -14.77
N SER A 443 -6.80 -6.91 -14.36
CA SER A 443 -5.80 -5.90 -14.69
C SER A 443 -5.80 -4.89 -13.57
N LYS A 444 -5.12 -5.21 -12.46
CA LYS A 444 -4.64 -4.14 -11.59
C LYS A 444 -3.39 -3.60 -12.24
N SER A 445 -3.47 -2.39 -12.78
CA SER A 445 -2.29 -1.66 -13.20
C SER A 445 -1.35 -1.59 -12.00
N LEU A 446 -0.20 -2.25 -12.11
CA LEU A 446 0.90 -1.97 -11.22
C LEU A 446 1.37 -0.56 -11.57
N ALA A 447 1.35 0.33 -10.58
CA ALA A 447 1.88 1.67 -10.76
C ALA A 447 3.37 1.56 -11.12
N VAL A 448 3.70 1.87 -12.38
CA VAL A 448 5.08 1.95 -12.85
C VAL A 448 5.70 3.20 -12.23
N PHE A 449 6.50 3.00 -11.18
CA PHE A 449 7.19 4.08 -10.50
C PHE A 449 8.11 4.84 -11.48
N SER A 450 7.94 6.15 -11.57
CA SER A 450 8.92 7.05 -12.17
C SER A 450 10.28 6.92 -11.46
N PHE A 451 11.37 7.38 -12.10
CA PHE A 451 12.72 7.36 -11.47
C PHE A 451 12.73 8.15 -10.15
N LEU A 452 11.94 9.21 -10.09
CA LEU A 452 11.73 10.04 -8.92
C LEU A 452 11.07 9.24 -7.78
N GLU A 453 10.02 8.48 -8.08
CA GLU A 453 9.30 7.67 -7.08
C GLU A 453 10.09 6.45 -6.61
N SER A 454 10.86 5.83 -7.52
CA SER A 454 11.81 4.77 -7.13
C SER A 454 12.90 5.32 -6.19
N GLY A 455 13.38 6.54 -6.46
CA GLY A 455 14.34 7.25 -5.61
C GLY A 455 13.77 7.62 -4.25
N THR A 456 12.57 8.19 -4.19
CA THR A 456 11.94 8.55 -2.91
C THR A 456 11.55 7.32 -2.10
N ARG A 457 11.08 6.24 -2.75
CA ARG A 457 10.85 4.95 -2.08
C ARG A 457 12.12 4.43 -1.42
N LEU A 458 13.26 4.48 -2.11
CA LEU A 458 14.53 4.07 -1.53
C LEU A 458 14.93 4.93 -0.33
N ILE A 459 14.74 6.25 -0.42
CA ILE A 459 15.04 7.18 0.68
C ILE A 459 14.17 6.86 1.91
N VAL A 460 12.86 6.70 1.71
CA VAL A 460 11.90 6.39 2.79
C VAL A 460 12.21 5.03 3.40
N THR A 461 12.36 3.98 2.61
CA THR A 461 12.65 2.63 3.12
C THR A 461 14.00 2.55 3.85
N ARG A 462 15.05 3.22 3.36
CA ARG A 462 16.34 3.30 4.08
C ARG A 462 16.25 4.04 5.39
N PHE A 463 15.51 5.15 5.42
CA PHE A 463 15.24 5.85 6.67
C PHE A 463 14.52 4.93 7.66
N LEU A 464 13.43 4.27 7.24
CA LEU A 464 12.66 3.39 8.12
C LEU A 464 13.51 2.25 8.67
N GLN A 465 14.39 1.68 7.84
CA GLN A 465 15.34 0.65 8.25
C GLN A 465 16.32 1.11 9.32
N HIS A 466 16.72 2.37 9.30
CA HIS A 466 17.64 2.94 10.29
C HIS A 466 16.92 3.45 11.54
N TYR A 467 15.73 4.03 11.36
CA TYR A 467 14.96 4.69 12.40
C TYR A 467 14.22 3.69 13.31
N ILE A 468 13.69 2.61 12.76
CA ILE A 468 12.89 1.63 13.52
C ILE A 468 13.81 0.64 14.22
N SER A 469 14.10 0.93 15.48
CA SER A 469 14.87 0.12 16.43
C SER A 469 14.02 -0.50 17.54
N ILE A 470 12.79 -0.01 17.72
CA ILE A 470 11.77 -0.47 18.67
C ILE A 470 10.46 -0.71 17.91
N GLY A 471 9.83 -1.87 18.09
CA GLY A 471 8.60 -2.22 17.38
C GLY A 471 8.80 -2.91 16.04
N SER A 472 7.68 -3.17 15.37
CA SER A 472 7.66 -3.79 14.04
C SER A 472 6.74 -3.02 13.11
N LEU A 473 7.30 -2.52 12.00
CA LEU A 473 6.55 -1.98 10.88
C LEU A 473 6.73 -2.89 9.67
N ILE A 474 5.61 -3.38 9.12
CA ILE A 474 5.57 -4.10 7.85
C ILE A 474 4.90 -3.17 6.84
N LEU A 475 5.58 -2.93 5.72
CA LEU A 475 5.05 -2.10 4.63
C LEU A 475 4.79 -2.99 3.41
N LEU A 476 3.54 -3.01 2.94
CA LEU A 476 3.07 -3.74 1.76
C LEU A 476 2.92 -2.75 0.60
N ASP A 477 3.72 -2.88 -0.45
CA ASP A 477 3.75 -1.95 -1.59
C ASP A 477 3.78 -2.69 -2.92
N GLY A 478 2.65 -2.73 -3.63
CA GLY A 478 2.57 -3.30 -4.98
C GLY A 478 3.19 -4.70 -5.12
N GLY A 479 3.02 -5.57 -4.11
CA GLY A 479 3.60 -6.92 -4.06
C GLY A 479 4.96 -7.02 -3.35
N SER A 480 5.62 -5.90 -3.04
CA SER A 480 6.82 -5.86 -2.20
C SER A 480 6.46 -5.82 -0.72
N ILE A 481 7.15 -6.61 0.10
CA ILE A 481 7.01 -6.60 1.56
C ILE A 481 8.31 -6.09 2.18
N PHE A 482 8.27 -4.92 2.81
CA PHE A 482 9.38 -4.39 3.60
C PHE A 482 9.10 -4.65 5.08
N ARG A 483 10.07 -5.23 5.79
CA ARG A 483 9.97 -5.49 7.23
C ARG A 483 11.04 -4.69 7.97
N PHE A 484 10.59 -3.82 8.86
CA PHE A 484 11.44 -3.02 9.74
C PHE A 484 11.19 -3.48 11.18
N GLU A 485 12.17 -4.13 11.79
CA GLU A 485 12.03 -4.71 13.12
C GLU A 485 13.20 -4.33 14.03
N GLY A 486 12.83 -3.92 15.24
CA GLY A 486 13.76 -3.61 16.32
C GLY A 486 14.30 -4.84 17.07
N ALA A 487 15.53 -4.74 17.59
CA ALA A 487 16.21 -5.84 18.28
C ALA A 487 15.61 -6.23 19.66
N LYS A 488 14.73 -5.41 20.23
CA LYS A 488 14.10 -5.69 21.54
C LYS A 488 12.72 -6.34 21.36
N ARG A 489 12.58 -7.63 21.70
CA ARG A 489 11.32 -8.39 21.61
C ARG A 489 10.78 -8.86 22.97
N LYS A 490 9.54 -8.46 23.26
CA LYS A 490 8.40 -9.36 23.59
C LYS A 490 7.03 -8.63 23.67
N THR A 491 7.00 -7.30 23.80
CA THR A 491 5.76 -6.50 23.99
C THR A 491 5.71 -5.23 23.13
N SER A 492 6.42 -5.18 22.01
CA SER A 492 6.51 -3.97 21.19
C SER A 492 5.38 -3.90 20.15
N PRO A 493 4.76 -2.72 19.92
CA PRO A 493 3.66 -2.56 18.97
C PRO A 493 4.07 -3.01 17.56
N LYS A 494 3.11 -3.66 16.87
CA LYS A 494 3.25 -4.12 15.49
C LYS A 494 2.23 -3.41 14.62
N CYS A 495 2.67 -2.95 13.46
CA CYS A 495 1.84 -2.26 12.50
C CYS A 495 2.09 -2.79 11.09
N ILE A 496 1.02 -3.00 10.32
CA ILE A 496 1.09 -3.37 8.91
C ILE A 496 0.44 -2.27 8.09
N LEU A 497 1.28 -1.50 7.39
CA LEU A 497 0.88 -0.41 6.50
C LEU A 497 0.84 -0.93 5.06
N LYS A 498 -0.22 -0.64 4.34
CA LYS A 498 -0.40 -0.93 2.91
C LYS A 498 -0.33 0.37 2.12
N VAL A 499 0.54 0.41 1.12
CA VAL A 499 0.64 1.49 0.15
C VAL A 499 -0.34 1.18 -0.99
N ASN A 500 -1.33 2.05 -1.15
CA ASN A 500 -2.30 1.99 -2.24
C ASN A 500 -1.83 2.86 -3.42
N ASN A 501 -1.09 3.94 -3.15
CA ASN A 501 -0.57 4.86 -4.17
C ASN A 501 0.91 5.23 -3.89
N PRO A 502 1.82 5.02 -4.85
CA PRO A 502 3.23 5.43 -4.79
C PRO A 502 3.52 6.87 -4.38
N GLN A 503 2.59 7.80 -4.63
CA GLN A 503 2.75 9.21 -4.24
C GLN A 503 3.05 9.38 -2.75
N PHE A 504 2.62 8.42 -1.91
CA PHE A 504 3.02 8.32 -0.51
C PHE A 504 4.52 8.58 -0.29
N TYR A 505 5.40 7.93 -1.05
CA TYR A 505 6.84 8.07 -0.87
C TYR A 505 7.35 9.47 -1.17
N TRP A 506 6.79 10.09 -2.21
CA TRP A 506 7.10 11.48 -2.55
C TRP A 506 6.64 12.45 -1.45
N LYS A 507 5.40 12.29 -0.96
CA LYS A 507 4.83 13.11 0.10
C LYS A 507 5.66 13.01 1.38
N VAL A 508 5.97 11.80 1.84
CA VAL A 508 6.80 11.59 3.03
C VAL A 508 8.22 12.12 2.84
N ALA A 509 8.86 11.88 1.69
CA ALA A 509 10.22 12.35 1.45
C ALA A 509 10.34 13.88 1.39
N THR A 510 9.29 14.59 0.96
CA THR A 510 9.32 16.04 0.77
C THR A 510 8.67 16.85 1.90
N GLN A 511 7.70 16.26 2.61
CA GLN A 511 6.89 16.92 3.64
C GLN A 511 6.86 16.17 4.98
N ALA A 512 7.64 15.10 5.14
CA ALA A 512 7.79 14.35 6.38
C ALA A 512 6.45 13.93 7.01
N ASP A 513 6.16 14.40 8.23
CA ASP A 513 4.95 14.10 9.01
C ASP A 513 3.67 14.62 8.36
N LEU A 514 3.70 15.86 7.86
CA LEU A 514 2.59 16.43 7.09
C LEU A 514 2.35 15.65 5.79
N GLY A 515 3.43 15.19 5.15
CA GLY A 515 3.34 14.33 3.96
C GLY A 515 2.71 12.98 4.28
N PHE A 516 2.98 12.41 5.45
CA PHE A 516 2.34 11.19 5.92
C PHE A 516 0.85 11.41 6.20
N ALA A 517 0.48 12.49 6.88
CA ALA A 517 -0.91 12.85 7.13
C ALA A 517 -1.68 13.03 5.81
N ASP A 518 -1.11 13.79 4.86
CA ASP A 518 -1.71 14.01 3.54
C ASP A 518 -1.88 12.69 2.76
N ALA A 519 -0.91 11.78 2.84
CA ALA A 519 -1.02 10.46 2.22
C ALA A 519 -2.14 9.61 2.85
N TYR A 520 -2.29 9.64 4.18
CA TYR A 520 -3.40 8.96 4.85
C TYR A 520 -4.74 9.53 4.42
N ILE A 521 -4.91 10.86 4.47
CA ILE A 521 -6.17 11.57 4.15
C ILE A 521 -6.62 11.28 2.72
N ASN A 522 -5.69 11.28 1.78
CA ASN A 522 -5.99 11.00 0.37
C ASN A 522 -6.18 9.51 0.06
N GLY A 523 -6.01 8.61 1.03
CA GLY A 523 -6.15 7.16 0.83
C GLY A 523 -4.95 6.51 0.14
N ASP A 524 -3.83 7.22 0.01
CA ASP A 524 -2.60 6.70 -0.60
C ASP A 524 -2.00 5.55 0.23
N ILE A 525 -2.32 5.51 1.52
CA ILE A 525 -1.97 4.44 2.45
C ILE A 525 -3.19 3.99 3.24
N SER A 526 -3.17 2.75 3.70
CA SER A 526 -4.14 2.20 4.67
C SER A 526 -3.44 1.24 5.62
N PHE A 527 -4.10 0.89 6.71
CA PHE A 527 -3.60 -0.12 7.65
C PHE A 527 -4.44 -1.39 7.54
N ILE A 528 -3.79 -2.55 7.64
CA ILE A 528 -4.51 -3.84 7.64
C ILE A 528 -5.39 -3.95 8.88
N ASP A 529 -4.85 -3.57 10.03
CA ASP A 529 -5.64 -3.38 11.25
C ASP A 529 -6.24 -1.97 11.24
N LYS A 530 -7.55 -1.88 11.00
CA LYS A 530 -8.28 -0.61 10.96
C LYS A 530 -8.42 0.03 12.34
N ASN A 531 -8.43 -0.76 13.41
CA ASN A 531 -8.67 -0.27 14.76
C ASN A 531 -7.37 0.22 15.38
N GLU A 532 -6.33 -0.61 15.42
CA GLU A 532 -5.09 -0.27 16.12
C GLU A 532 -3.93 0.11 15.20
N GLY A 533 -4.04 -0.12 13.89
CA GLY A 533 -2.90 0.04 12.97
C GLY A 533 -2.28 1.44 12.99
N LEU A 534 -3.09 2.48 12.85
CA LEU A 534 -2.61 3.88 12.88
C LEU A 534 -2.08 4.29 14.27
N LEU A 535 -2.72 3.82 15.35
CA LEU A 535 -2.27 4.09 16.71
C LEU A 535 -0.90 3.44 16.96
N ASN A 536 -0.76 2.16 16.60
CA ASN A 536 0.47 1.40 16.70
C ASN A 536 1.58 2.02 15.86
N PHE A 537 1.26 2.54 14.67
CA PHE A 537 2.21 3.33 13.88
C PHE A 537 2.76 4.50 14.69
N PHE A 538 1.93 5.40 15.22
CA PHE A 538 2.44 6.53 16.02
C PHE A 538 3.21 6.09 17.26
N MET A 539 2.74 5.06 17.97
CA MET A 539 3.45 4.54 19.14
C MET A 539 4.85 4.02 18.81
N ILE A 540 5.03 3.35 17.66
CA ILE A 540 6.35 2.93 17.14
C ILE A 540 7.21 4.18 16.89
N PHE A 541 6.68 5.19 16.20
CA PHE A 541 7.45 6.38 15.82
C PHE A 541 7.87 7.22 17.02
N ILE A 542 6.99 7.38 18.00
CA ILE A 542 7.26 8.08 19.26
C ILE A 542 8.35 7.35 20.06
N ALA A 543 8.20 6.03 20.24
CA ALA A 543 9.17 5.24 21.00
C ALA A 543 10.59 5.30 20.40
N ASN A 544 10.70 5.26 19.08
CA ASN A 544 11.99 5.37 18.39
C ASN A 544 12.61 6.77 18.51
N ARG A 545 11.80 7.83 18.41
CA ARG A 545 12.27 9.22 18.61
C ARG A 545 12.90 9.38 20.00
N ASP A 546 12.18 8.94 21.03
CA ASP A 546 12.59 9.12 22.42
C ASP A 546 13.84 8.27 22.75
N ALA A 547 13.99 7.11 22.10
CA ALA A 547 15.21 6.31 22.20
C ALA A 547 16.43 7.00 21.54
N MET A 548 16.24 7.67 20.39
CA MET A 548 17.33 8.40 19.71
C MET A 548 17.78 9.62 20.51
N LEU A 549 16.85 10.40 21.07
CA LEU A 549 17.15 11.58 21.90
C LEU A 549 17.97 11.20 23.15
N ASN A 550 17.66 10.07 23.77
CA ASN A 550 18.39 9.60 24.95
C ASN A 550 19.85 9.19 24.64
N ASN A 551 20.14 8.72 23.43
CA ASN A 551 21.47 8.29 23.01
C ASN A 551 22.35 9.46 22.51
N ASN A 552 21.75 10.51 21.94
CA ASN A 552 22.46 11.65 21.37
C ASN A 552 22.17 12.94 22.14
N ARG A 553 22.72 13.08 23.35
CA ARG A 553 22.57 14.28 24.21
C ARG A 553 23.19 15.58 23.66
N HIS A 554 23.79 15.57 22.46
CA HIS A 554 24.52 16.72 21.90
C HIS A 554 24.01 17.27 20.55
N GLU A 555 22.93 16.76 19.97
CA GLU A 555 22.34 17.31 18.73
C GLU A 555 20.82 17.48 18.84
N SER A 556 20.38 18.49 19.60
CA SER A 556 18.98 18.93 19.60
C SER A 556 18.76 20.02 18.56
N SER A 557 18.30 19.68 17.35
CA SER A 557 17.71 20.70 16.46
C SER A 557 16.75 20.24 15.36
N LYS A 558 16.48 18.94 15.16
CA LYS A 558 15.70 18.50 14.00
C LYS A 558 14.60 17.51 14.41
N GLY A 559 13.43 17.63 13.79
CA GLY A 559 12.33 16.67 13.94
C GLY A 559 12.78 15.25 13.58
N TRP A 560 11.92 14.25 13.82
CA TRP A 560 12.17 12.84 13.53
C TRP A 560 12.65 12.54 12.10
N TRP A 561 12.48 13.48 11.18
CA TRP A 561 13.18 13.55 9.89
C TRP A 561 13.95 14.87 9.74
N THR A 562 15.20 14.77 9.29
CA THR A 562 15.83 15.85 8.53
C THR A 562 15.73 15.48 7.05
N PRO A 563 14.98 16.21 6.22
CA PRO A 563 14.88 15.87 4.81
C PRO A 563 16.25 15.98 4.15
N LEU A 564 16.69 14.92 3.47
CA LEU A 564 18.00 14.86 2.80
C LEU A 564 18.04 15.72 1.52
N LEU A 565 16.88 16.17 1.04
CA LEU A 565 16.72 16.97 -0.17
C LEU A 565 16.46 18.44 0.20
N SER A 566 17.26 19.34 -0.37
CA SER A 566 17.12 20.80 -0.24
C SER A 566 15.76 21.35 -0.69
N THR A 567 14.93 20.54 -1.37
CA THR A 567 13.56 20.88 -1.79
C THR A 567 12.54 20.89 -0.66
N ALA A 568 12.83 20.23 0.48
CA ALA A 568 11.95 20.30 1.66
C ALA A 568 11.91 21.69 2.28
N VAL A 569 12.91 22.55 2.01
CA VAL A 569 12.93 23.96 2.41
C VAL A 569 11.77 24.74 1.78
N VAL A 570 11.33 24.39 0.57
CA VAL A 570 10.22 25.06 -0.13
C VAL A 570 8.86 24.61 0.42
N GLY A 571 8.72 23.31 0.68
CA GLY A 571 7.53 22.75 1.34
C GLY A 571 7.36 23.28 2.77
N SER A 572 8.43 23.26 3.57
CA SER A 572 8.44 23.81 4.93
C SER A 572 8.24 25.32 4.95
N ALA A 573 8.75 26.06 3.95
CA ALA A 573 8.54 27.50 3.86
C ALA A 573 7.05 27.85 3.65
N LYS A 574 6.31 27.12 2.81
CA LYS A 574 4.86 27.32 2.64
C LYS A 574 4.13 27.21 3.98
N TYR A 575 4.35 26.13 4.74
CA TYR A 575 3.72 25.92 6.04
C TYR A 575 4.20 26.94 7.09
N PHE A 576 5.47 27.32 7.05
CA PHE A 576 6.01 28.37 7.91
C PHE A 576 5.36 29.73 7.66
N PHE A 577 5.21 30.15 6.39
CA PHE A 577 4.51 31.39 6.02
C PHE A 577 3.02 31.33 6.40
N GLN A 578 2.36 30.20 6.16
CA GLN A 578 0.96 30.01 6.57
C GLN A 578 0.79 30.06 8.10
N HIS A 579 1.74 29.51 8.85
CA HIS A 579 1.76 29.59 10.31
C HIS A 579 1.90 31.05 10.79
N ILE A 580 2.83 31.81 10.20
CA ILE A 580 3.00 33.24 10.52
C ILE A 580 1.75 34.06 10.18
N LEU A 581 0.97 33.70 9.15
CA LEU A 581 -0.26 34.43 8.83
C LEU A 581 -1.43 34.13 9.77
N ARG A 582 -1.30 33.16 10.69
CA ARG A 582 -2.36 32.67 11.57
C ARG A 582 -2.23 33.13 13.05
N HIS A 583 -1.45 34.17 13.35
CA HIS A 583 -1.31 34.70 14.73
C HIS A 583 -2.66 35.11 15.35
N ASN A 584 -2.84 34.88 16.66
CA ASN A 584 -4.12 35.08 17.38
C ASN A 584 -4.35 36.52 17.89
N SER A 585 -4.20 37.51 17.01
CA SER A 585 -4.74 38.85 17.27
C SER A 585 -6.28 38.78 17.47
N PRO A 586 -6.94 39.75 18.14
CA PRO A 586 -8.38 39.66 18.42
C PRO A 586 -9.26 39.36 17.20
N THR A 587 -8.96 39.97 16.05
CA THR A 587 -9.72 39.74 14.81
C THR A 587 -9.41 38.39 14.16
N GLN A 588 -8.18 37.91 14.27
CA GLN A 588 -7.74 36.65 13.67
C GLN A 588 -8.09 35.44 14.54
N ALA A 589 -8.09 35.58 15.87
CA ALA A 589 -8.51 34.55 16.82
C ALA A 589 -9.94 34.08 16.52
N ARG A 590 -10.88 35.01 16.28
CA ARG A 590 -12.25 34.66 15.87
C ARG A 590 -12.28 33.82 14.59
N ARG A 591 -11.52 34.21 13.56
CA ARG A 591 -11.43 33.47 12.28
C ARG A 591 -10.82 32.08 12.42
N ASN A 592 -9.86 31.94 13.33
CA ASN A 592 -9.22 30.67 13.60
C ASN A 592 -10.19 29.71 14.33
N ILE A 593 -10.90 30.20 15.34
CA ILE A 593 -11.92 29.42 16.09
C ILE A 593 -13.10 29.02 15.19
N SER A 594 -13.68 29.95 14.44
CA SER A 594 -14.87 29.68 13.61
C SER A 594 -14.65 28.56 12.58
N ARG A 595 -13.44 28.41 12.05
CA ARG A 595 -13.11 27.37 11.05
C ARG A 595 -13.31 25.93 11.54
N HIS A 596 -13.12 25.69 12.84
CA HIS A 596 -13.29 24.37 13.43
C HIS A 596 -14.66 24.22 14.10
N TYR A 597 -15.06 25.22 14.89
CA TYR A 597 -16.22 25.11 15.77
C TYR A 597 -17.55 25.42 15.07
N ASP A 598 -17.55 26.12 13.93
CA ASP A 598 -18.76 26.41 13.15
C ASP A 598 -18.96 25.40 11.98
N LEU A 599 -18.38 24.19 12.06
CA LEU A 599 -18.54 23.15 11.03
C LEU A 599 -19.97 22.60 10.96
N SER A 600 -20.44 21.94 12.02
CA SER A 600 -21.81 21.41 12.12
C SER A 600 -22.07 20.84 13.53
N ASN A 601 -23.04 21.39 14.24
CA ASN A 601 -23.48 20.85 15.54
C ASN A 601 -24.00 19.41 15.41
N ASP A 602 -24.67 19.09 14.29
CA ASP A 602 -25.19 17.74 14.04
C ASP A 602 -24.04 16.73 13.94
N MET A 603 -22.96 17.05 13.22
CA MET A 603 -21.77 16.20 13.13
C MET A 603 -21.12 15.99 14.50
N PHE A 604 -20.94 17.08 15.26
CA PHE A 604 -20.40 17.04 16.62
C PHE A 604 -21.21 16.14 17.56
N SER A 605 -22.55 16.16 17.44
CA SER A 605 -23.44 15.33 18.25
C SER A 605 -23.35 13.82 17.96
N LEU A 606 -22.79 13.42 16.82
CA LEU A 606 -22.67 12.01 16.43
C LEU A 606 -21.51 11.29 17.12
N PHE A 607 -20.57 12.01 17.73
CA PHE A 607 -19.43 11.42 18.42
C PHE A 607 -19.18 11.94 19.84
N MET A 608 -19.77 13.08 20.20
CA MET A 608 -19.77 13.56 21.58
C MET A 608 -20.90 12.91 22.37
N ASP A 609 -20.83 12.97 23.70
CA ASP A 609 -21.95 12.60 24.54
C ASP A 609 -23.06 13.68 24.49
N GLU A 610 -24.21 13.38 25.10
CA GLU A 610 -25.40 14.24 25.10
C GLU A 610 -25.14 15.66 25.64
N THR A 611 -24.08 15.85 26.43
CA THR A 611 -23.69 17.17 26.94
C THR A 611 -23.00 18.04 25.88
N MET A 612 -22.61 17.52 24.72
CA MET A 612 -21.86 18.27 23.68
C MET A 612 -20.55 18.88 24.23
N MET A 613 -19.88 18.18 25.16
CA MET A 613 -18.62 18.63 25.73
C MET A 613 -17.42 18.16 24.90
N TYR A 614 -16.86 19.09 24.14
CA TYR A 614 -15.62 18.87 23.39
C TYR A 614 -14.38 19.21 24.23
N SER A 615 -14.19 18.49 25.34
CA SER A 615 -13.03 18.64 26.24
C SER A 615 -12.72 17.33 26.98
N ALA A 616 -11.60 17.27 27.73
CA ALA A 616 -11.26 16.15 28.61
C ALA A 616 -12.46 15.62 29.42
N ALA A 617 -12.63 14.30 29.48
CA ALA A 617 -13.42 13.67 30.53
C ALA A 617 -12.51 13.13 31.65
N ILE A 618 -13.05 12.74 32.81
CA ILE A 618 -12.28 12.10 33.89
C ILE A 618 -12.88 10.73 34.20
N PHE A 619 -12.16 9.67 33.87
CA PHE A 619 -12.62 8.28 33.95
C PHE A 619 -12.13 7.58 35.22
N LYS A 620 -12.96 6.72 35.81
CA LYS A 620 -12.57 5.81 36.90
C LYS A 620 -12.21 4.41 36.43
N SER A 621 -12.68 4.01 35.25
CA SER A 621 -12.36 2.73 34.64
C SER A 621 -12.42 2.82 33.11
N GLU A 622 -11.79 1.88 32.42
CA GLU A 622 -11.64 1.89 30.96
C GLU A 622 -12.96 1.79 30.19
N ASN A 623 -13.97 1.14 30.75
CA ASN A 623 -15.26 0.90 30.09
C ASN A 623 -16.38 1.83 30.58
N GLU A 624 -16.02 2.89 31.30
CA GLU A 624 -17.01 3.83 31.82
C GLU A 624 -17.63 4.69 30.71
N PRO A 625 -18.95 4.92 30.70
CA PRO A 625 -19.59 5.78 29.70
C PRO A 625 -19.03 7.21 29.71
N LEU A 626 -18.79 7.76 28.53
CA LEU A 626 -18.22 9.12 28.36
C LEU A 626 -19.02 10.19 29.11
N SER A 627 -20.36 10.12 29.09
CA SER A 627 -21.23 11.05 29.81
C SER A 627 -21.00 11.05 31.32
N VAL A 628 -20.78 9.89 31.93
CA VAL A 628 -20.48 9.76 33.36
C VAL A 628 -19.13 10.39 33.68
N ALA A 629 -18.13 10.15 32.82
CA ALA A 629 -16.80 10.73 32.97
C ALA A 629 -16.79 12.26 32.78
N GLN A 630 -17.62 12.79 31.88
CA GLN A 630 -17.81 14.24 31.71
C GLN A 630 -18.49 14.88 32.92
N GLN A 631 -19.57 14.27 33.44
CA GLN A 631 -20.23 14.76 34.65
C GLN A 631 -19.28 14.79 35.85
N ARG A 632 -18.43 13.78 35.98
CA ARG A 632 -17.37 13.78 37.00
C ARG A 632 -16.40 14.94 36.84
N LYS A 633 -15.94 15.20 35.62
CA LYS A 633 -15.08 16.36 35.34
C LYS A 633 -15.73 17.65 35.82
N ILE A 634 -17.02 17.85 35.53
CA ILE A 634 -17.78 19.02 35.96
C ILE A 634 -17.81 19.12 37.49
N SER A 635 -18.16 18.04 38.20
CA SER A 635 -18.18 18.05 39.67
C SER A 635 -16.82 18.36 40.28
N LEU A 636 -15.74 17.80 39.72
CA LEU A 636 -14.37 18.11 40.16
C LEU A 636 -13.99 19.57 39.91
N LEU A 637 -14.40 20.16 38.78
CA LEU A 637 -14.18 21.59 38.53
C LEU A 637 -14.96 22.47 39.52
N ILE A 638 -16.22 22.13 39.82
CA ILE A 638 -17.04 22.83 40.83
C ILE A 638 -16.37 22.81 42.19
N GLU A 639 -15.88 21.63 42.61
CA GLU A 639 -15.21 21.44 43.89
C GLU A 639 -13.85 22.17 43.94
N LYS A 640 -13.02 22.07 42.89
CA LYS A 640 -11.74 22.79 42.78
C LYS A 640 -11.93 24.29 42.78
N ALA A 641 -12.95 24.78 42.09
CA ALA A 641 -13.33 26.18 42.10
C ALA A 641 -14.08 26.59 43.38
N ARG A 642 -14.45 25.68 44.29
CA ARG A 642 -15.23 25.99 45.51
C ARG A 642 -16.45 26.87 45.21
N ILE A 643 -17.24 26.49 44.20
CA ILE A 643 -18.42 27.25 43.77
C ILE A 643 -19.57 27.03 44.76
N ASP A 644 -20.37 28.07 44.98
CA ASP A 644 -21.58 28.04 45.80
C ASP A 644 -22.65 28.95 45.18
N SER A 645 -23.84 28.98 45.78
CA SER A 645 -25.00 29.73 45.28
C SER A 645 -24.85 31.25 45.27
N LYS A 646 -23.89 31.81 46.02
CA LYS A 646 -23.65 33.25 46.14
C LYS A 646 -22.64 33.74 45.10
N HIS A 647 -21.84 32.85 44.54
CA HIS A 647 -20.80 33.20 43.60
C HIS A 647 -21.35 33.58 42.22
N GLU A 648 -20.61 34.46 41.57
CA GLU A 648 -20.74 34.75 40.14
C GLU A 648 -19.55 34.16 39.41
N VAL A 649 -19.82 33.25 38.47
CA VAL A 649 -18.83 32.48 37.74
C VAL A 649 -18.68 33.03 36.32
N LEU A 650 -17.44 33.24 35.88
CA LEU A 650 -17.10 33.51 34.48
C LEU A 650 -16.45 32.28 33.86
N GLU A 651 -16.99 31.83 32.73
CA GLU A 651 -16.35 30.82 31.89
C GLU A 651 -15.77 31.46 30.64
N ILE A 652 -14.46 31.36 30.49
CA ILE A 652 -13.75 31.83 29.30
C ILE A 652 -13.60 30.65 28.33
N GLY A 653 -14.40 30.67 27.26
CA GLY A 653 -14.51 29.59 26.28
C GLY A 653 -15.65 28.63 26.60
N CYS A 654 -16.90 29.11 26.62
CA CYS A 654 -18.04 28.34 27.12
C CYS A 654 -18.62 27.24 26.22
N GLY A 655 -18.06 27.05 25.01
CA GLY A 655 -18.47 26.01 24.06
C GLY A 655 -19.99 25.97 23.83
N TRP A 656 -20.58 24.78 23.99
CA TRP A 656 -22.02 24.50 23.86
C TRP A 656 -22.81 24.68 25.16
N GLY A 657 -22.21 25.26 26.20
CA GLY A 657 -22.89 25.69 27.43
C GLY A 657 -23.15 24.61 28.48
N ALA A 658 -22.68 23.37 28.29
CA ALA A 658 -22.93 22.28 29.24
C ALA A 658 -22.34 22.52 30.63
N LEU A 659 -21.12 23.06 30.72
CA LEU A 659 -20.53 23.40 32.01
C LEU A 659 -21.39 24.45 32.75
N ALA A 660 -21.84 25.49 32.04
CA ALA A 660 -22.73 26.51 32.61
C ALA A 660 -24.03 25.91 33.18
N ILE A 661 -24.68 25.05 32.39
CA ILE A 661 -25.95 24.40 32.78
C ILE A 661 -25.75 23.56 34.03
N GLU A 662 -24.73 22.69 34.05
CA GLU A 662 -24.52 21.75 35.15
C GLU A 662 -23.99 22.44 36.42
N VAL A 663 -23.12 23.45 36.29
CA VAL A 663 -22.68 24.27 37.44
C VAL A 663 -23.87 24.96 38.09
N VAL A 664 -24.74 25.59 37.31
CA VAL A 664 -25.91 26.30 37.87
C VAL A 664 -26.94 25.33 38.45
N LYS A 665 -27.17 24.16 37.83
CA LYS A 665 -28.05 23.13 38.41
C LYS A 665 -27.56 22.64 39.77
N GLN A 666 -26.26 22.40 39.90
CA GLN A 666 -25.67 21.82 41.12
C GLN A 666 -25.50 22.84 42.25
N THR A 667 -25.24 24.11 41.92
CA THR A 667 -24.87 25.12 42.92
C THR A 667 -25.87 26.25 43.07
N GLY A 668 -26.69 26.51 42.05
CA GLY A 668 -27.56 27.68 41.99
C GLY A 668 -26.82 29.00 41.83
N CYS A 669 -25.53 29.02 41.45
CA CYS A 669 -24.78 30.26 41.27
C CYS A 669 -25.30 31.10 40.09
N LYS A 670 -24.76 32.30 39.89
CA LYS A 670 -24.89 33.03 38.62
C LYS A 670 -23.73 32.71 37.71
N TYR A 671 -23.96 32.68 36.40
CA TYR A 671 -22.98 32.22 35.44
C TYR A 671 -22.94 33.13 34.20
N THR A 672 -21.74 33.50 33.78
CA THR A 672 -21.49 34.18 32.51
C THR A 672 -20.52 33.36 31.68
N GLY A 673 -20.94 32.87 30.52
CA GLY A 673 -20.05 32.19 29.58
C GLY A 673 -19.73 33.08 28.39
N ILE A 674 -18.47 33.07 27.95
CA ILE A 674 -18.06 33.81 26.75
C ILE A 674 -17.42 32.90 25.70
N THR A 675 -17.68 33.19 24.44
CA THR A 675 -17.16 32.44 23.30
C THR A 675 -16.96 33.35 22.09
N LEU A 676 -16.13 32.90 21.14
CA LEU A 676 -15.91 33.56 19.85
C LEU A 676 -16.74 32.93 18.71
N SER A 677 -17.39 31.79 18.96
CA SER A 677 -18.10 30.98 17.96
C SER A 677 -19.61 31.21 18.04
N GLU A 678 -20.25 31.45 16.89
CA GLU A 678 -21.69 31.75 16.84
C GLU A 678 -22.55 30.49 16.93
N GLU A 679 -22.15 29.40 16.27
CA GLU A 679 -22.97 28.19 16.19
C GLU A 679 -23.06 27.44 17.53
N PRO A 680 -21.96 27.21 18.28
CA PRO A 680 -22.03 26.70 19.64
C PRO A 680 -22.82 27.60 20.60
N LEU A 681 -22.73 28.92 20.44
CA LEU A 681 -23.44 29.88 21.28
C LEU A 681 -24.96 29.76 21.11
N LYS A 682 -25.45 29.71 19.87
CA LYS A 682 -26.89 29.51 19.59
C LYS A 682 -27.40 28.21 20.20
N PHE A 683 -26.62 27.13 20.10
CA PHE A 683 -26.95 25.85 20.71
C PHE A 683 -27.00 25.95 22.25
N ALA A 684 -26.02 26.63 22.86
CA ALA A 684 -25.94 26.84 24.29
C ALA A 684 -27.16 27.63 24.82
N GLU A 685 -27.54 28.71 24.15
CA GLU A 685 -28.72 29.52 24.49
C GLU A 685 -30.02 28.71 24.41
N MET A 686 -30.15 27.89 23.36
CA MET A 686 -31.28 26.97 23.21
C MET A 686 -31.34 25.99 24.39
N LYS A 687 -30.22 25.34 24.73
CA LYS A 687 -30.16 24.37 25.84
C LYS A 687 -30.43 25.01 27.21
N VAL A 688 -29.95 26.23 27.45
CA VAL A 688 -30.26 26.99 28.68
C VAL A 688 -31.74 27.32 28.77
N LYS A 689 -32.37 27.68 27.64
CA LYS A 689 -33.82 27.92 27.58
C LYS A 689 -34.62 26.65 27.85
N GLU A 690 -34.23 25.52 27.23
CA GLU A 690 -34.84 24.20 27.49
C GLU A 690 -34.72 23.79 28.96
N ALA A 691 -33.60 24.12 29.62
CA ALA A 691 -33.37 23.85 31.04
C ALA A 691 -34.06 24.85 31.99
N GLY A 692 -34.64 25.95 31.48
CA GLY A 692 -35.28 26.99 32.30
C GLY A 692 -34.31 27.82 33.15
N LEU A 693 -33.05 27.98 32.71
CA LEU A 693 -31.98 28.62 33.50
C LEU A 693 -31.58 30.03 33.02
N GLN A 694 -32.40 30.65 32.17
CA GLN A 694 -32.10 31.94 31.53
C GLN A 694 -31.89 33.10 32.53
N ASP A 695 -32.50 33.01 33.72
CA ASP A 695 -32.37 34.03 34.76
C ASP A 695 -31.01 33.98 35.50
N ARG A 696 -30.26 32.89 35.34
CA ARG A 696 -28.98 32.66 36.03
C ARG A 696 -27.79 32.53 35.09
N ILE A 697 -28.01 32.15 33.82
CA ILE A 697 -26.95 31.96 32.83
C ILE A 697 -27.06 33.03 31.75
N THR A 698 -25.96 33.75 31.52
CA THR A 698 -25.81 34.71 30.43
C THR A 698 -24.67 34.26 29.53
N PHE A 699 -24.88 34.22 28.22
CA PHE A 699 -23.80 34.00 27.26
C PHE A 699 -23.51 35.26 26.46
N ILE A 700 -22.23 35.47 26.12
CA ILE A 700 -21.77 36.66 25.38
C ILE A 700 -20.81 36.24 24.27
N LEU A 701 -21.13 36.63 23.04
CA LEU A 701 -20.22 36.48 21.90
C LEU A 701 -19.15 37.58 21.94
N CYS A 702 -18.04 37.34 22.64
CA CYS A 702 -16.96 38.31 22.76
C CYS A 702 -15.60 37.66 23.03
N ASP A 703 -14.55 38.39 22.67
CA ASP A 703 -13.19 38.07 23.09
C ASP A 703 -13.02 38.46 24.57
N TYR A 704 -12.35 37.62 25.36
CA TYR A 704 -12.12 37.87 26.78
C TYR A 704 -11.35 39.19 27.04
N ARG A 705 -10.53 39.64 26.08
CA ARG A 705 -9.79 40.91 26.13
C ARG A 705 -10.71 42.13 26.05
N GLN A 706 -11.93 41.94 25.54
CA GLN A 706 -12.90 43.00 25.24
C GLN A 706 -14.20 42.83 26.02
N LEU A 707 -14.19 42.03 27.10
CA LEU A 707 -15.39 41.79 27.91
C LEU A 707 -15.97 43.14 28.40
N PRO A 708 -17.19 43.53 28.00
CA PRO A 708 -17.69 44.89 28.16
C PRO A 708 -18.30 45.10 29.54
N THR A 709 -17.54 44.84 30.61
CA THR A 709 -18.05 44.97 31.98
C THR A 709 -16.98 45.40 32.98
N PRO A 710 -17.27 46.34 33.91
CA PRO A 710 -16.42 46.62 35.05
C PRO A 710 -16.59 45.59 36.19
N LYS A 711 -17.49 44.61 36.02
CA LYS A 711 -17.87 43.62 37.01
C LYS A 711 -16.72 42.63 37.30
N LYS A 712 -16.57 42.27 38.57
CA LYS A 712 -15.66 41.23 39.04
C LYS A 712 -16.40 39.92 39.27
N TYR A 713 -15.73 38.80 39.04
CA TYR A 713 -16.27 37.45 39.19
C TYR A 713 -15.58 36.74 40.36
N ASN A 714 -16.36 36.02 41.18
CA ASN A 714 -15.80 35.26 42.29
C ASN A 714 -15.01 34.06 41.80
N ARG A 715 -15.40 33.47 40.67
CA ARG A 715 -14.75 32.29 40.09
C ARG A 715 -14.57 32.49 38.60
N ILE A 716 -13.39 32.15 38.10
CA ILE A 716 -13.13 32.07 36.66
C ILE A 716 -12.78 30.62 36.34
N ILE A 717 -13.43 30.04 35.34
CA ILE A 717 -13.10 28.72 34.80
C ILE A 717 -12.73 28.89 33.33
N SER A 718 -11.67 28.24 32.90
CA SER A 718 -11.32 28.17 31.48
C SER A 718 -10.80 26.78 31.17
N CYS A 719 -11.51 26.06 30.31
CA CYS A 719 -11.14 24.70 29.90
C CYS A 719 -10.71 24.70 28.44
N GLU A 720 -9.46 24.29 28.21
CA GLU A 720 -8.87 24.05 26.89
C GLU A 720 -9.02 25.23 25.92
N MET A 721 -8.97 26.45 26.48
CA MET A 721 -9.05 27.72 25.74
C MET A 721 -7.66 28.32 25.50
N ILE A 722 -6.73 28.21 26.46
CA ILE A 722 -5.43 28.89 26.40
C ILE A 722 -4.57 28.43 25.20
N GLU A 723 -4.85 27.23 24.68
CA GLU A 723 -4.31 26.68 23.44
C GLU A 723 -4.59 27.57 22.22
N ALA A 724 -5.70 28.32 22.24
CA ALA A 724 -6.09 29.26 21.20
C ALA A 724 -5.60 30.70 21.45
N VAL A 725 -4.97 30.97 22.61
CA VAL A 725 -4.44 32.31 22.94
C VAL A 725 -3.15 32.57 22.16
N GLY A 726 -2.29 31.56 22.00
CA GLY A 726 -0.98 31.73 21.36
C GLY A 726 0.11 32.21 22.34
N HIS A 727 1.36 31.85 22.05
CA HIS A 727 2.52 32.09 22.91
C HIS A 727 2.68 33.55 23.37
N GLU A 728 2.44 34.51 22.47
CA GLU A 728 2.71 35.94 22.69
C GLU A 728 1.67 36.63 23.58
N TYR A 729 0.50 36.02 23.76
CA TYR A 729 -0.65 36.64 24.42
C TYR A 729 -0.97 36.02 25.79
N MET A 730 -0.16 35.06 26.28
CA MET A 730 -0.42 34.40 27.56
C MET A 730 -0.33 35.36 28.76
N GLU A 731 0.58 36.34 28.75
CA GLU A 731 0.61 37.39 29.77
C GLU A 731 -0.67 38.24 29.73
N GLU A 732 -1.17 38.56 28.54
CA GLU A 732 -2.41 39.32 28.39
C GLU A 732 -3.61 38.54 28.93
N PHE A 733 -3.68 37.22 28.67
CA PHE A 733 -4.67 36.33 29.26
C PHE A 733 -4.69 36.41 30.79
N PHE A 734 -3.54 36.23 31.45
CA PHE A 734 -3.48 36.31 32.91
C PHE A 734 -3.76 37.72 33.45
N ARG A 735 -3.37 38.78 32.72
CA ARG A 735 -3.72 40.16 33.07
C ARG A 735 -5.23 40.39 33.03
N SER A 736 -5.92 39.86 32.03
CA SER A 736 -7.38 39.90 31.94
C SER A 736 -8.04 39.11 33.07
N CYS A 737 -7.55 37.90 33.38
CA CYS A 737 -8.07 37.12 34.51
C CYS A 737 -7.90 37.87 35.84
N GLU A 738 -6.71 38.42 36.13
CA GLU A 738 -6.45 39.23 37.32
C GLU A 738 -7.40 40.45 37.40
N ALA A 739 -7.63 41.11 36.27
CA ALA A 739 -8.52 42.26 36.18
C ALA A 739 -10.01 41.90 36.31
N LEU A 740 -10.40 40.64 36.06
CA LEU A 740 -11.80 40.20 36.16
C LEU A 740 -12.10 39.49 37.48
N LEU A 741 -11.10 39.01 38.20
CA LEU A 741 -11.27 38.22 39.42
C LEU A 741 -11.55 39.11 40.65
N ALA A 742 -12.59 38.80 41.42
CA ALA A 742 -12.88 39.41 42.73
C ALA A 742 -11.78 39.11 43.75
N GLU A 743 -11.66 39.88 44.84
CA GLU A 743 -10.53 39.80 45.79
C GLU A 743 -10.27 38.39 46.33
N ASP A 744 -11.33 37.70 46.76
CA ASP A 744 -11.35 36.32 47.27
C ASP A 744 -11.45 35.25 46.17
N GLY A 745 -11.32 35.65 44.91
CA GLY A 745 -11.65 34.79 43.78
C GLY A 745 -10.63 33.70 43.48
N LEU A 746 -11.11 32.65 42.80
CA LEU A 746 -10.30 31.53 42.31
C LEU A 746 -10.38 31.43 40.78
N LEU A 747 -9.24 31.16 40.15
CA LEU A 747 -9.15 30.83 38.73
C LEU A 747 -8.83 29.33 38.60
N VAL A 748 -9.65 28.58 37.88
CA VAL A 748 -9.38 27.19 37.50
C VAL A 748 -9.11 27.13 36.00
N LEU A 749 -7.90 26.75 35.64
CA LEU A 749 -7.45 26.62 34.25
C LEU A 749 -7.19 25.15 33.94
N GLN A 750 -7.92 24.60 32.97
CA GLN A 750 -7.63 23.30 32.37
C GLN A 750 -7.01 23.52 30.99
N PHE A 751 -5.92 22.85 30.64
CA PHE A 751 -5.31 22.99 29.32
C PHE A 751 -4.46 21.78 28.92
N SER A 752 -4.46 21.50 27.62
CA SER A 752 -3.53 20.59 26.96
C SER A 752 -2.14 21.21 26.92
N SER A 753 -1.13 20.43 27.26
CA SER A 753 0.25 20.85 27.45
C SER A 753 1.20 19.96 26.68
N ILE A 754 2.30 20.55 26.24
CA ILE A 754 3.47 19.82 25.76
C ILE A 754 4.58 19.87 26.82
N PRO A 755 5.37 18.79 27.01
CA PRO A 755 6.49 18.82 27.94
C PRO A 755 7.47 19.97 27.64
N ASP A 756 8.00 20.60 28.70
CA ASP A 756 8.82 21.81 28.63
C ASP A 756 10.02 21.68 27.68
N GLU A 757 10.68 20.52 27.67
CA GLU A 757 11.82 20.22 26.77
C GLU A 757 11.50 20.33 25.27
N ARG A 758 10.22 20.19 24.89
CA ARG A 758 9.76 20.20 23.50
C ARG A 758 9.04 21.49 23.12
N TYR A 759 8.73 22.35 24.08
CA TYR A 759 7.91 23.54 23.88
C TYR A 759 8.48 24.50 22.84
N ASP A 760 9.78 24.86 22.97
CA ASP A 760 10.42 25.82 22.08
C ASP A 760 10.51 25.32 20.63
N GLN A 761 10.69 24.02 20.43
CA GLN A 761 10.66 23.42 19.10
C GLN A 761 9.23 23.43 18.54
N TYR A 762 8.27 22.95 19.32
CA TYR A 762 6.87 22.83 18.91
C TYR A 762 6.24 24.18 18.52
N ARG A 763 6.51 25.25 19.27
CA ARG A 763 5.95 26.57 18.96
C ARG A 763 6.50 27.17 17.66
N ARG A 764 7.67 26.72 17.20
CA ARG A 764 8.33 27.22 15.97
C ARG A 764 8.05 26.36 14.74
N SER A 765 7.45 25.18 14.91
CA SER A 765 7.10 24.26 13.82
C SER A 765 5.61 24.33 13.48
N SER A 766 5.27 24.05 12.22
CA SER A 766 3.89 23.69 11.85
C SER A 766 3.75 22.18 11.88
N ASP A 767 2.61 21.69 12.38
CA ASP A 767 2.28 20.28 12.51
C ASP A 767 0.87 19.99 11.96
N PHE A 768 0.48 18.72 11.96
CA PHE A 768 -0.83 18.30 11.48
C PHE A 768 -1.99 19.07 12.13
N ILE A 769 -1.91 19.31 13.45
CA ILE A 769 -2.96 20.00 14.19
C ILE A 769 -3.12 21.43 13.68
N LYS A 770 -2.03 22.19 13.56
CA LYS A 770 -2.08 23.59 13.10
C LYS A 770 -2.51 23.75 11.64
N GLU A 771 -2.30 22.73 10.82
CA GLU A 771 -2.63 22.77 9.39
C GLU A 771 -4.05 22.27 9.07
N TYR A 772 -4.50 21.20 9.70
CA TYR A 772 -5.74 20.52 9.33
C TYR A 772 -6.89 20.71 10.32
N ILE A 773 -6.61 20.92 11.61
CA ILE A 773 -7.64 20.87 12.66
C ILE A 773 -7.83 22.24 13.33
N PHE A 774 -6.79 22.79 13.95
CA PHE A 774 -6.83 24.03 14.73
C PHE A 774 -5.79 25.05 14.23
N PRO A 775 -6.11 25.81 13.17
CA PRO A 775 -5.25 26.88 12.68
C PRO A 775 -4.90 27.89 13.79
N GLY A 776 -3.61 28.15 14.01
CA GLY A 776 -3.14 29.11 15.01
C GLY A 776 -3.09 28.58 16.45
N ALA A 777 -3.46 27.30 16.68
CA ALA A 777 -3.29 26.69 18.00
C ALA A 777 -1.82 26.64 18.43
N CYS A 778 -1.59 26.81 19.72
CA CYS A 778 -0.30 26.70 20.36
C CYS A 778 -0.47 26.08 21.74
N LEU A 779 -0.21 24.78 21.85
CA LEU A 779 -0.13 24.10 23.14
C LEU A 779 0.93 24.78 24.03
N PRO A 780 0.58 25.26 25.23
CA PRO A 780 1.54 25.74 26.22
C PRO A 780 2.38 24.60 26.82
N CYS A 781 3.35 24.96 27.65
CA CYS A 781 3.95 24.09 28.66
C CYS A 781 3.73 24.70 30.06
N VAL A 782 3.89 23.90 31.12
CA VAL A 782 3.65 24.35 32.51
C VAL A 782 4.54 25.51 32.89
N SER A 783 5.84 25.50 32.55
CA SER A 783 6.73 26.62 32.87
C SER A 783 6.29 27.92 32.18
N ARG A 784 5.82 27.85 30.93
CA ARG A 784 5.35 29.03 30.20
C ARG A 784 4.08 29.62 30.81
N VAL A 785 3.14 28.77 31.21
CA VAL A 785 1.87 29.20 31.84
C VAL A 785 2.15 29.86 33.18
N THR A 786 2.96 29.21 34.01
CA THR A 786 3.33 29.74 35.34
C THR A 786 4.19 31.00 35.24
N SER A 787 5.07 31.11 34.24
CA SER A 787 5.84 32.34 34.01
C SER A 787 4.96 33.49 33.52
N ALA A 788 4.02 33.23 32.60
CA ALA A 788 3.06 34.22 32.13
C ALA A 788 2.21 34.76 33.29
N MET A 789 1.70 33.85 34.13
CA MET A 789 0.96 34.16 35.35
C MET A 789 1.78 35.07 36.27
N ALA A 790 3.01 34.66 36.63
CA ALA A 790 3.86 35.40 37.55
C ALA A 790 4.24 36.79 37.02
N ASN A 791 4.42 36.93 35.71
CA ASN A 791 4.80 38.20 35.08
C ASN A 791 3.63 39.20 34.96
N ALA A 792 2.39 38.72 34.86
CA ALA A 792 1.25 39.53 34.49
C ALA A 792 0.15 39.66 35.55
N SER A 793 0.28 38.93 36.67
CA SER A 793 -0.73 38.87 37.73
C SER A 793 -0.07 38.72 39.10
N ARG A 794 -0.88 38.80 40.16
CA ARG A 794 -0.44 38.50 41.52
C ARG A 794 -0.75 37.05 41.90
N LEU A 795 -1.28 36.25 40.98
CA LEU A 795 -1.79 34.92 41.29
C LEU A 795 -0.67 33.95 41.70
N CYS A 796 -1.04 33.01 42.58
CA CYS A 796 -0.22 31.91 43.06
C CYS A 796 -0.89 30.58 42.71
N VAL A 797 -0.09 29.53 42.49
CA VAL A 797 -0.59 28.17 42.27
C VAL A 797 -0.97 27.55 43.60
N GLU A 798 -2.23 27.17 43.75
CA GLU A 798 -2.75 26.49 44.95
C GLU A 798 -2.86 24.98 44.76
N HIS A 799 -3.09 24.54 43.52
CA HIS A 799 -3.21 23.14 43.16
C HIS A 799 -2.84 22.92 41.70
N LEU A 800 -2.18 21.81 41.39
CA LEU A 800 -1.85 21.39 40.04
C LEU A 800 -2.00 19.87 39.94
N GLU A 801 -2.70 19.43 38.90
CA GLU A 801 -2.90 18.01 38.62
C GLU A 801 -2.80 17.73 37.12
N ASN A 802 -2.17 16.62 36.75
CA ASN A 802 -2.09 16.13 35.37
C ASN A 802 -3.16 15.06 35.13
N ILE A 803 -4.13 15.38 34.27
CA ILE A 803 -5.23 14.50 33.83
C ILE A 803 -5.02 13.96 32.41
N GLY A 804 -3.84 14.12 31.81
CA GLY A 804 -3.57 13.84 30.40
C GLY A 804 -3.93 12.41 29.94
N ILE A 805 -3.79 11.41 30.80
CA ILE A 805 -4.14 10.02 30.43
C ILE A 805 -5.65 9.84 30.17
N HIS A 806 -6.50 10.66 30.79
CA HIS A 806 -7.93 10.60 30.55
C HIS A 806 -8.30 11.14 29.16
N LEU A 807 -7.50 12.06 28.59
CA LEU A 807 -7.69 12.53 27.22
C LEU A 807 -7.47 11.42 26.20
N TYR A 808 -6.55 10.49 26.45
CA TYR A 808 -6.40 9.31 25.59
C TYR A 808 -7.74 8.53 25.50
N GLN A 809 -8.37 8.25 26.65
CA GLN A 809 -9.65 7.55 26.68
C GLN A 809 -10.78 8.37 26.04
N THR A 810 -10.82 9.69 26.26
CA THR A 810 -11.78 10.58 25.59
C THR A 810 -11.66 10.50 24.06
N PHE A 811 -10.44 10.57 23.51
CA PHE A 811 -10.22 10.47 22.08
C PHE A 811 -10.57 9.10 21.50
N GLU A 812 -10.31 8.01 22.23
CA GLU A 812 -10.73 6.67 21.81
C GLU A 812 -12.25 6.53 21.78
N CYS A 813 -12.97 7.08 22.78
CA CYS A 813 -14.44 7.12 22.78
C CYS A 813 -14.98 7.93 21.59
N TRP A 814 -14.46 9.13 21.36
CA TRP A 814 -14.86 9.98 20.23
C TRP A 814 -14.60 9.30 18.89
N ARG A 815 -13.41 8.73 18.69
CA ARG A 815 -13.08 7.99 17.48
C ARG A 815 -14.07 6.85 17.25
N LYS A 816 -14.31 6.03 18.27
CA LYS A 816 -15.22 4.89 18.15
C LYS A 816 -16.61 5.33 17.71
N GLN A 817 -17.20 6.31 18.41
CA GLN A 817 -18.53 6.81 18.09
C GLN A 817 -18.60 7.49 16.71
N PHE A 818 -17.55 8.24 16.33
CA PHE A 818 -17.44 8.86 15.02
C PHE A 818 -17.41 7.82 13.89
N MET A 819 -16.60 6.78 14.03
CA MET A 819 -16.50 5.71 13.03
C MET A 819 -17.76 4.84 12.98
N GLU A 820 -18.42 4.59 14.12
CA GLU A 820 -19.72 3.89 14.16
C GLU A 820 -20.83 4.69 13.48
N ASN A 821 -20.76 6.03 13.49
CA ASN A 821 -21.72 6.92 12.83
C ASN A 821 -21.23 7.46 11.48
N GLN A 822 -20.20 6.85 10.88
CA GLN A 822 -19.59 7.32 9.63
C GLN A 822 -20.62 7.56 8.52
N SER A 823 -21.57 6.64 8.32
CA SER A 823 -22.60 6.78 7.26
C SER A 823 -23.48 8.01 7.46
N LYS A 824 -23.87 8.32 8.71
CA LYS A 824 -24.67 9.52 9.01
C LYS A 824 -23.87 10.80 8.79
N ILE A 825 -22.58 10.78 9.09
CA ILE A 825 -21.68 11.91 8.83
C ILE A 825 -21.58 12.16 7.31
N GLN A 826 -21.54 11.10 6.49
CA GLN A 826 -21.58 11.24 5.02
C GLN A 826 -22.91 11.80 4.51
N GLU A 827 -24.03 11.42 5.12
CA GLU A 827 -25.36 11.96 4.81
C GLU A 827 -25.46 13.48 5.10
N LEU A 828 -24.70 13.99 6.07
CA LEU A 828 -24.57 15.42 6.37
C LEU A 828 -23.71 16.19 5.34
N GLY A 829 -23.13 15.50 4.34
CA GLY A 829 -22.34 16.10 3.27
C GLY A 829 -20.83 16.08 3.49
N PHE A 830 -20.33 15.39 4.51
CA PHE A 830 -18.89 15.26 4.78
C PHE A 830 -18.30 14.08 4.00
N ASP A 831 -17.30 14.36 3.16
CA ASP A 831 -16.69 13.35 2.29
C ASP A 831 -15.74 12.39 3.02
N GLU A 832 -15.24 11.39 2.30
CA GLU A 832 -14.33 10.39 2.86
C GLU A 832 -12.98 10.98 3.30
N LYS A 833 -12.53 12.08 2.66
CA LYS A 833 -11.31 12.78 3.05
C LYS A 833 -11.48 13.48 4.40
N PHE A 834 -12.63 14.11 4.63
CA PHE A 834 -12.98 14.70 5.91
C PHE A 834 -12.97 13.64 7.02
N ILE A 835 -13.62 12.49 6.78
CA ILE A 835 -13.64 11.38 7.74
C ILE A 835 -12.23 10.88 8.06
N ARG A 836 -11.39 10.65 7.04
CA ARG A 836 -9.98 10.24 7.26
C ARG A 836 -9.17 11.30 8.00
N THR A 837 -9.44 12.58 7.77
CA THR A 837 -8.78 13.69 8.49
C THR A 837 -9.14 13.66 9.98
N TRP A 838 -10.41 13.46 10.30
CA TRP A 838 -10.90 13.38 11.68
C TRP A 838 -10.47 12.10 12.41
N GLU A 839 -10.48 10.95 11.72
CA GLU A 839 -9.93 9.73 12.29
C GLU A 839 -8.43 9.90 12.60
N TYR A 840 -7.66 10.46 11.66
CA TYR A 840 -6.24 10.74 11.87
C TYR A 840 -6.04 11.67 13.07
N TYR A 841 -6.84 12.72 13.20
CA TYR A 841 -6.81 13.63 14.33
C TYR A 841 -7.02 12.93 15.68
N PHE A 842 -8.07 12.14 15.81
CA PHE A 842 -8.34 11.44 17.06
C PHE A 842 -7.21 10.48 17.43
N VAL A 843 -6.71 9.71 16.47
CA VAL A 843 -5.63 8.74 16.71
C VAL A 843 -4.29 9.44 17.00
N TYR A 844 -3.99 10.53 16.31
CA TYR A 844 -2.79 11.33 16.50
C TYR A 844 -2.74 11.91 17.93
N CYS A 845 -3.85 12.51 18.39
CA CYS A 845 -3.96 13.02 19.75
C CYS A 845 -3.94 11.89 20.79
N ALA A 846 -4.70 10.82 20.57
CA ALA A 846 -4.72 9.64 21.44
C ALA A 846 -3.30 9.07 21.66
N ALA A 847 -2.52 8.92 20.58
CA ALA A 847 -1.13 8.48 20.65
C ALA A 847 -0.27 9.43 21.50
N GLY A 848 -0.46 10.74 21.35
CA GLY A 848 0.22 11.78 22.12
C GLY A 848 0.01 11.63 23.63
N TYR A 849 -1.23 11.50 24.06
CA TYR A 849 -1.60 11.33 25.48
C TYR A 849 -1.21 9.95 26.04
N LYS A 850 -1.43 8.87 25.26
CA LYS A 850 -1.07 7.51 25.66
C LYS A 850 0.44 7.36 25.92
N SER A 851 1.24 8.03 25.09
CA SER A 851 2.71 8.05 25.22
C SER A 851 3.23 9.11 26.20
N ARG A 852 2.36 9.93 26.81
CA ARG A 852 2.72 11.07 27.66
C ARG A 852 3.62 12.11 26.96
N THR A 853 3.53 12.17 25.64
CA THR A 853 4.18 13.21 24.84
C THR A 853 3.31 14.46 24.71
N LEU A 854 2.05 14.34 25.13
CA LEU A 854 1.12 15.40 25.47
C LEU A 854 0.59 15.13 26.88
N GLU A 855 0.28 16.20 27.59
CA GLU A 855 -0.26 16.20 28.95
C GLU A 855 -1.48 17.12 29.00
N ASN A 856 -2.29 17.04 30.05
CA ASN A 856 -3.40 17.97 30.25
C ASN A 856 -3.44 18.32 31.73
N TYR A 857 -3.40 19.59 32.07
CA TYR A 857 -3.29 20.05 33.45
C TYR A 857 -4.54 20.79 33.89
N GLN A 858 -4.98 20.54 35.12
CA GLN A 858 -5.89 21.41 35.85
C GLN A 858 -5.12 22.15 36.95
N ILE A 859 -5.08 23.48 36.87
CA ILE A 859 -4.39 24.34 37.82
C ILE A 859 -5.39 25.27 38.48
N VAL A 860 -5.33 25.35 39.81
CA VAL A 860 -6.08 26.33 40.61
C VAL A 860 -5.14 27.45 41.02
N PHE A 861 -5.56 28.68 40.74
CA PHE A 861 -4.84 29.89 41.09
C PHE A 861 -5.65 30.77 42.04
N SER A 862 -4.96 31.45 42.96
CA SER A 862 -5.55 32.41 43.89
C SER A 862 -4.63 33.61 44.13
N ARG A 863 -5.12 34.66 44.78
CA ARG A 863 -4.25 35.76 45.24
C ARG A 863 -3.53 35.40 46.55
N PRO A 864 -2.30 35.93 46.77
CA PRO A 864 -1.59 35.79 48.02
C PRO A 864 -2.45 36.23 49.21
N GLY A 865 -2.56 35.37 50.21
CA GLY A 865 -3.32 35.65 51.43
C GLY A 865 -4.84 35.58 51.27
N ASN A 866 -5.36 34.79 50.33
CA ASN A 866 -6.80 34.53 50.19
C ASN A 866 -7.34 33.65 51.34
N TYR A 867 -7.36 34.19 52.56
CA TYR A 867 -7.82 33.49 53.76
C TYR A 867 -9.29 33.09 53.67
N ASP A 868 -10.14 33.88 53.01
CA ASP A 868 -11.57 33.58 52.92
C ASP A 868 -11.81 32.28 52.14
N ALA A 869 -11.15 32.11 50.99
CA ALA A 869 -11.25 30.89 50.19
C ALA A 869 -10.61 29.69 50.87
N PHE A 870 -9.57 29.87 51.72
CA PHE A 870 -8.76 28.81 52.33
C PHE A 870 -8.82 28.74 53.86
N SER A 871 -9.89 29.26 54.45
CA SER A 871 -10.05 29.35 55.92
C SER A 871 -10.06 27.99 56.63
N ASP A 872 -10.48 26.93 55.94
CA ASP A 872 -10.43 25.56 56.43
C ASP A 872 -9.19 24.82 55.87
N PRO A 873 -8.13 24.61 56.69
CA PRO A 873 -6.91 23.96 56.24
C PRO A 873 -7.07 22.45 55.98
N TYR A 874 -8.19 21.84 56.42
CA TYR A 874 -8.46 20.41 56.20
C TYR A 874 -9.23 20.14 54.92
N LYS A 875 -9.79 21.18 54.29
CA LYS A 875 -10.48 21.07 53.01
C LYS A 875 -9.49 21.06 51.86
N SER A 876 -9.00 19.87 51.50
CA SER A 876 -8.11 19.64 50.36
C SER A 876 -8.84 19.79 49.02
N PHE A 877 -8.08 20.00 47.95
CA PHE A 877 -8.61 19.89 46.59
C PHE A 877 -8.87 18.42 46.24
N PRO A 878 -9.94 18.11 45.49
CA PRO A 878 -10.19 16.75 45.05
C PRO A 878 -9.19 16.37 43.92
N ALA A 879 -8.92 15.07 43.79
CA ALA A 879 -8.12 14.50 42.70
C ALA A 879 -9.02 13.73 41.72
N ALA A 880 -8.55 13.60 40.49
CA ALA A 880 -9.19 12.92 39.37
C ALA A 880 -9.32 11.39 39.58
#